data_AF-A0A3D4A152-F1
#
_entry.id   AF-A0A3D4A152-F1
#
_cell.length_a   1.000
_cell.length_b   1.000
_cell.length_c   1.000
_cell.angle_alpha   90.00
_cell.angle_beta   90.00
_cell.angle_gamma   90.00
#
_symmetry.space_group_name_H-M   'P 1'
#
loop_
_entity.id
_entity.type
_entity.pdbx_description
1 polymer ?
#
loop_
_entity_poly.entity_id
_entity_poly.type
_entity_poly.pdbx_seq_one_letter_code
_entity_poly.pdbx_strand_id
1 'polypeptide(L)'
;NESQDETQWEVIPHSQHLACNSCGRSFEHLTPHHFSFNSNLGWCSSCEGIGIQTGANLSLMIPDTRLTLAEGVLKLWPDLENRISRAMLEALGARLGVPTDLPFEKLTPRQRRIMLHGGPPQWIEVQIPADGSDPARKFSFQFKGLYPALAEASRLSASLRSRLEHLIDEVECSTCGGSRIRDDAGAYRFRNETVETLCRTPLGDLLSLVNKWELDDREQLIAGELLREIKARLEFLNEIGLFYLSLNRPSATLSNGEAQRIRLASQLGSGLCGVLYVLDEPTIGLHPRDNGRLLRALHKLRDLGNTLLVVEHDREVIEGSDYLYDFGPGSGSHGGQIVAHGSIDEVSKHKGSVTGPYLKGKKSIPIPENRRPVINSAKSGSQWLEVIEASHNNLKHVNLRIPLGTLTAITGPSGSGKSSLIDDTLYPALARRLHRASLIPGAHERIDGLEYINKVIRVDQNPLGNSPSSNPATYTGMFDLIRELFSKLPDAKIRGYTARRFSFNVPGGRCDDCDGQGQKCIEMHFLPDVWVPCETCEGKRYNDETLTVQFRGHSISDVLAMTCKEALELFDSIPKIRKILQTLCDVGLDYLTLGQSAPTLSGGEAQRVKLAAELSRPDTGQTLYLLDEPTTGLHFDDLRKLLDVLQRLVDLGNTVVVIEHNLDLIKSADWIIDIGPEAGEAGGQIVGQGTPEALSKKFAGKTKRKVPSHTAKALAPVLDEGPYEKRVSFDPSVIDAEQEGDLSISDVGDQASMPWEVDGLKWHTVDRVGRRGEPCRWDGKILAEVIQRIEKHGSFSDTDYSSRTVVEIAAQKKSQGWFFHAITAEAWLLKMKFRTATGTFRREQLVPAMGLKTLNQMDELPVYGNEPRVKVKSLRGPWQEVEIRAHSWEEIDNPVFWEFIETAAKGFAKVTDSTAKDPNKHTPWKKAGQQWHFSRKGFTGGRNIQWPAEVWEDLYGLLHSLVPDGQFLWNNKVLVHLYQKGGRMPWVTINTKKAEDLVLIVNTPTGQTTTGRIADLGRKREVGSGKADRDHVKIYFRSVEDIYSGDLESFLREQMELEQ
;
A
#
# COMPACT_ATOMS: atom_id res chain seq x y z
N ASN A 1 -60.21 40.10 45.83
CA ASN A 1 -59.99 41.16 44.82
C ASN A 1 -61.20 41.24 43.91
N GLU A 2 -62.33 41.76 44.40
CA GLU A 2 -63.56 41.94 43.60
C GLU A 2 -63.83 43.43 43.27
N SER A 3 -62.89 44.32 43.62
CA SER A 3 -63.00 45.78 43.41
C SER A 3 -62.07 46.33 42.32
N GLN A 4 -61.44 45.45 41.53
CA GLN A 4 -60.63 45.83 40.38
C GLN A 4 -61.44 45.60 39.09
N ASP A 5 -61.38 46.58 38.18
CA ASP A 5 -61.91 46.53 36.82
C ASP A 5 -61.47 45.22 36.13
N GLU A 6 -62.38 44.51 35.44
CA GLU A 6 -62.10 43.24 34.75
C GLU A 6 -60.90 43.32 33.80
N THR A 7 -60.61 44.51 33.28
CA THR A 7 -59.44 44.78 32.43
C THR A 7 -58.09 44.68 33.17
N GLN A 8 -58.11 44.65 34.51
CA GLN A 8 -56.93 44.55 35.37
C GLN A 8 -56.78 43.17 36.04
N TRP A 9 -57.65 42.22 35.70
CA TRP A 9 -57.54 40.87 36.24
C TRP A 9 -56.33 40.17 35.67
N GLU A 10 -55.65 39.39 36.52
CA GLU A 10 -54.56 38.54 36.07
C GLU A 10 -55.13 37.42 35.18
N VAL A 11 -54.95 37.55 33.88
CA VAL A 11 -55.39 36.53 32.91
C VAL A 11 -54.32 35.46 32.82
N ILE A 12 -54.63 34.26 33.30
CA ILE A 12 -53.79 33.07 33.13
C ILE A 12 -54.35 32.25 31.95
N PRO A 13 -53.74 32.33 30.75
CA PRO A 13 -54.20 31.56 29.60
C PRO A 13 -53.86 30.07 29.80
N HIS A 14 -54.86 29.19 29.60
CA HIS A 14 -54.70 27.74 29.58
C HIS A 14 -54.93 27.19 28.17
N SER A 15 -54.21 26.13 27.80
CA SER A 15 -54.34 25.44 26.52
C SER A 15 -54.69 23.97 26.75
N GLN A 16 -55.57 23.41 25.91
CA GLN A 16 -55.87 21.97 25.88
C GLN A 16 -54.79 21.14 25.16
N HIS A 17 -53.93 21.82 24.39
CA HIS A 17 -52.78 21.24 23.70
C HIS A 17 -51.47 21.65 24.41
N LEU A 18 -50.41 20.85 24.25
CA LEU A 18 -49.08 21.21 24.72
C LEU A 18 -48.60 22.42 23.92
N ALA A 19 -48.68 23.63 24.48
CA ALA A 19 -48.33 24.86 23.77
C ALA A 19 -47.50 25.79 24.66
N CYS A 20 -46.56 26.51 24.04
CA CYS A 20 -45.73 27.49 24.74
C CYS A 20 -46.49 28.80 24.95
N ASN A 21 -46.62 29.25 26.20
CA ASN A 21 -47.33 30.48 26.55
C ASN A 21 -46.66 31.76 26.02
N SER A 22 -45.35 31.75 25.74
CA SER A 22 -44.61 32.94 25.28
C SER A 22 -44.60 33.11 23.76
N CYS A 23 -44.60 32.01 22.99
CA CYS A 23 -44.47 32.06 21.53
C CYS A 23 -45.63 31.39 20.78
N GLY A 24 -46.57 30.74 21.47
CA GLY A 24 -47.72 30.07 20.87
C GLY A 24 -47.39 28.80 20.07
N ARG A 25 -46.13 28.32 20.10
CA ARG A 25 -45.73 27.08 19.42
C ARG A 25 -46.41 25.88 20.08
N SER A 26 -47.13 25.09 19.29
CA SER A 26 -47.76 23.83 19.70
C SER A 26 -46.79 22.66 19.57
N PHE A 27 -46.91 21.66 20.44
CA PHE A 27 -46.11 20.44 20.51
C PHE A 27 -47.00 19.21 20.45
N GLU A 28 -46.50 18.15 19.84
CA GLU A 28 -47.15 16.85 19.81
C GLU A 28 -46.81 16.03 21.06
N HIS A 29 -47.64 15.02 21.36
CA HIS A 29 -47.35 14.10 22.44
C HIS A 29 -46.22 13.16 22.00
N LEU A 30 -45.08 13.25 22.68
CA LEU A 30 -43.92 12.42 22.35
C LEU A 30 -44.14 10.96 22.80
N THR A 31 -43.66 10.05 21.97
CA THR A 31 -43.60 8.59 22.23
C THR A 31 -42.13 8.15 22.17
N PRO A 32 -41.76 6.94 22.65
CA PRO A 32 -40.37 6.47 22.58
C PRO A 32 -39.73 6.57 21.18
N HIS A 33 -40.51 6.42 20.11
CA HIS A 33 -40.02 6.57 18.73
C HIS A 33 -39.51 7.98 18.40
N HIS A 34 -39.96 9.02 19.11
CA HIS A 34 -39.48 10.39 18.94
C HIS A 34 -38.10 10.61 19.57
N PHE A 35 -37.70 9.76 20.53
CA PHE A 35 -36.37 9.77 21.14
C PHE A 35 -35.38 8.83 20.42
N SER A 36 -35.83 8.17 19.33
CA SER A 36 -34.99 7.27 18.54
C SER A 36 -34.48 7.97 17.28
N PHE A 37 -33.16 8.08 17.16
CA PHE A 37 -32.50 8.58 15.95
C PHE A 37 -32.53 7.60 14.77
N ASN A 38 -32.97 6.36 14.99
CA ASN A 38 -33.19 5.36 13.92
C ASN A 38 -34.61 5.39 13.36
N SER A 39 -35.47 6.27 13.89
CA SER A 39 -36.86 6.44 13.46
C SER A 39 -37.00 7.78 12.76
N ASN A 40 -37.72 7.80 11.64
CA ASN A 40 -38.01 9.04 10.91
C ASN A 40 -38.81 10.07 11.74
N LEU A 41 -39.52 9.60 12.77
CA LEU A 41 -40.29 10.45 13.69
C LEU A 41 -39.40 11.22 14.68
N GLY A 42 -38.21 10.68 15.01
CA GLY A 42 -37.35 11.18 16.08
C GLY A 42 -36.00 11.75 15.62
N TRP A 43 -35.54 11.40 14.43
CA TRP A 43 -34.24 11.82 13.94
C TRP A 43 -34.16 13.31 13.60
N CYS A 44 -32.95 13.88 13.66
CA CYS A 44 -32.71 15.23 13.18
C CYS A 44 -32.90 15.28 11.66
N SER A 45 -33.72 16.22 11.16
CA SER A 45 -34.00 16.37 9.73
C SER A 45 -32.81 16.81 8.88
N SER A 46 -31.77 17.41 9.49
CA SER A 46 -30.58 17.88 8.75
C SER A 46 -29.54 16.79 8.51
N CYS A 47 -29.42 15.83 9.43
CA CYS A 47 -28.43 14.76 9.35
C CYS A 47 -29.05 13.36 9.31
N GLU A 48 -30.38 13.25 9.23
CA GLU A 48 -31.13 11.99 9.19
C GLU A 48 -30.70 11.01 10.30
N GLY A 49 -30.50 11.53 11.52
CA GLY A 49 -30.13 10.71 12.68
C GLY A 49 -28.67 10.28 12.78
N ILE A 50 -27.83 10.66 11.82
CA ILE A 50 -26.39 10.33 11.82
C ILE A 50 -25.65 11.14 12.92
N GLY A 51 -26.04 12.40 13.12
CA GLY A 51 -25.46 13.32 14.13
C GLY A 51 -24.21 14.05 13.69
N ILE A 52 -23.59 13.60 12.60
CA ILE A 52 -22.46 14.25 11.94
C ILE A 52 -22.86 14.70 10.55
N GLN A 53 -22.09 15.64 10.01
CA GLN A 53 -22.19 16.11 8.63
C GLN A 53 -20.78 16.28 8.08
N THR A 54 -20.61 16.03 6.78
CA THR A 54 -19.33 16.24 6.11
C THR A 54 -19.14 17.74 5.90
N GLY A 55 -18.21 18.34 6.65
CA GLY A 55 -18.02 19.78 6.74
C GLY A 55 -16.55 20.17 6.61
N ALA A 56 -16.31 21.44 6.33
CA ALA A 56 -14.97 21.97 6.22
C ALA A 56 -14.33 22.12 7.61
N ASN A 57 -13.16 21.52 7.84
CA ASN A 57 -12.48 21.59 9.13
C ASN A 57 -11.51 22.80 9.17
N LEU A 58 -11.77 23.72 10.09
CA LEU A 58 -10.98 24.95 10.27
C LEU A 58 -9.50 24.66 10.51
N SER A 59 -9.19 23.68 11.35
CA SER A 59 -7.83 23.29 11.73
C SER A 59 -7.04 22.76 10.53
N LEU A 60 -7.72 22.24 9.50
CA LEU A 60 -7.08 21.76 8.26
C LEU A 60 -6.84 22.90 7.27
N MET A 61 -7.76 23.86 7.25
CA MET A 61 -7.67 25.03 6.39
C MET A 61 -6.69 26.09 6.93
N ILE A 62 -6.53 26.13 8.26
CA ILE A 62 -5.68 27.05 9.00
C ILE A 62 -4.92 26.28 10.08
N PRO A 63 -3.80 25.62 9.73
CA PRO A 63 -3.08 24.73 10.65
C PRO A 63 -2.36 25.46 11.80
N ASP A 64 -1.86 26.67 11.55
CA ASP A 64 -1.20 27.49 12.57
C ASP A 64 -1.78 28.90 12.57
N THR A 65 -2.61 29.20 13.58
CA THR A 65 -3.27 30.51 13.71
C THR A 65 -2.33 31.64 14.11
N ARG A 66 -1.07 31.34 14.46
CA ARG A 66 -0.04 32.32 14.80
C ARG A 66 0.63 32.93 13.57
N LEU A 67 0.48 32.30 12.40
CA LEU A 67 0.94 32.84 11.13
C LEU A 67 0.02 33.96 10.62
N THR A 68 0.60 34.89 9.87
CA THR A 68 -0.11 35.97 9.20
C THR A 68 -0.71 35.51 7.86
N LEU A 69 -1.62 36.30 7.28
CA LEU A 69 -2.13 36.00 5.94
C LEU A 69 -1.00 36.04 4.89
N ALA A 70 -0.06 36.97 5.01
CA ALA A 70 1.08 37.15 4.11
C ALA A 70 2.10 36.00 4.18
N GLU A 71 2.20 35.31 5.32
CA GLU A 71 3.03 34.11 5.51
C GLU A 71 2.36 32.82 5.01
N GLY A 72 1.13 32.89 4.49
CA GLY A 72 0.47 31.73 3.87
C GLY A 72 -0.35 30.87 4.82
N VAL A 73 -0.97 31.47 5.84
CA VAL A 73 -1.82 30.76 6.83
C VAL A 73 -3.06 30.07 6.22
N LEU A 74 -3.51 30.49 5.03
CA LEU A 74 -4.71 29.95 4.37
C LEU A 74 -4.33 28.85 3.35
N LYS A 75 -4.52 27.57 3.70
CA LYS A 75 -4.16 26.43 2.84
C LYS A 75 -4.89 26.38 1.50
N LEU A 76 -6.12 26.88 1.43
CA LEU A 76 -6.93 26.91 0.21
C LEU A 76 -6.56 28.07 -0.72
N TRP A 77 -5.77 29.03 -0.24
CA TRP A 77 -5.31 30.14 -1.06
C TRP A 77 -4.17 29.68 -1.98
N PRO A 78 -4.08 30.16 -3.22
CA PRO A 78 -2.96 29.80 -4.09
C PRO A 78 -1.62 30.23 -3.49
N ASP A 79 -0.54 29.55 -3.87
CA ASP A 79 0.81 29.80 -3.36
C ASP A 79 1.22 31.29 -3.43
N LEU A 80 1.64 31.85 -2.29
CA LEU A 80 2.02 33.26 -2.16
C LEU A 80 3.42 33.57 -2.70
N GLU A 81 4.21 32.57 -3.09
CA GLU A 81 5.39 32.78 -3.94
C GLU A 81 4.97 33.28 -5.33
N ASN A 82 3.77 32.93 -5.78
CA ASN A 82 3.21 33.46 -7.01
C ASN A 82 2.75 34.92 -6.81
N ARG A 83 3.28 35.82 -7.65
CA ARG A 83 3.00 37.26 -7.63
C ARG A 83 1.51 37.57 -7.84
N ILE A 84 0.81 36.78 -8.64
CA ILE A 84 -0.63 36.94 -8.87
C ILE A 84 -1.39 36.68 -7.56
N SER A 85 -1.05 35.58 -6.87
CA SER A 85 -1.72 35.19 -5.62
C SER A 85 -1.50 36.22 -4.51
N ARG A 86 -0.27 36.74 -4.40
CA ARG A 86 0.08 37.79 -3.45
C ARG A 86 -0.70 39.07 -3.73
N ALA A 87 -0.75 39.51 -4.99
CA ALA A 87 -1.53 40.68 -5.39
C ALA A 87 -3.03 40.51 -5.14
N MET A 88 -3.58 39.30 -5.33
CA MET A 88 -4.97 38.98 -4.98
C MET A 88 -5.22 39.09 -3.47
N LEU A 89 -4.31 38.60 -2.63
CA LEU A 89 -4.44 38.65 -1.18
C LEU A 89 -4.33 40.08 -0.64
N GLU A 90 -3.40 40.87 -1.16
CA GLU A 90 -3.25 42.29 -0.79
C GLU A 90 -4.48 43.11 -1.19
N ALA A 91 -5.01 42.90 -2.41
CA ALA A 91 -6.24 43.57 -2.86
C ALA A 91 -7.46 43.14 -2.03
N LEU A 92 -7.55 41.86 -1.66
CA LEU A 92 -8.58 41.33 -0.76
C LEU A 92 -8.51 42.01 0.61
N GLY A 93 -7.32 42.06 1.22
CA GLY A 93 -7.08 42.66 2.54
C GLY A 93 -7.41 44.15 2.56
N ALA A 94 -6.94 44.90 1.56
CA ALA A 94 -7.20 46.33 1.43
C ALA A 94 -8.70 46.64 1.24
N ARG A 95 -9.41 45.83 0.44
CA ARG A 95 -10.83 46.05 0.15
C ARG A 95 -11.77 45.61 1.28
N LEU A 96 -11.43 44.54 1.99
CA LEU A 96 -12.24 43.99 3.09
C LEU A 96 -11.84 44.52 4.48
N GLY A 97 -10.77 45.31 4.57
CA GLY A 97 -10.24 45.80 5.85
C GLY A 97 -9.68 44.67 6.71
N VAL A 98 -9.10 43.65 6.08
CA VAL A 98 -8.43 42.53 6.76
C VAL A 98 -6.92 42.75 6.67
N PRO A 99 -6.23 42.99 7.80
CA PRO A 99 -4.78 43.16 7.82
C PRO A 99 -4.10 41.85 7.44
N THR A 100 -3.13 41.91 6.53
CA THR A 100 -2.42 40.73 6.01
C THR A 100 -1.17 40.37 6.80
N ASP A 101 -0.68 41.30 7.60
CA ASP A 101 0.54 41.28 8.41
C ASP A 101 0.28 40.92 9.89
N LEU A 102 -0.99 40.74 10.27
CA LEU A 102 -1.36 40.32 11.62
C LEU A 102 -1.60 38.80 11.70
N PRO A 103 -1.13 38.14 12.77
CA PRO A 103 -1.45 36.74 13.04
C PRO A 103 -2.96 36.48 13.00
N PHE A 104 -3.37 35.34 12.41
CA PHE A 104 -4.79 35.02 12.21
C PHE A 104 -5.60 35.03 13.51
N GLU A 105 -5.02 34.57 14.62
CA GLU A 105 -5.63 34.59 15.95
C GLU A 105 -5.96 36.01 16.47
N LYS A 106 -5.15 37.00 16.07
CA LYS A 106 -5.28 38.41 16.48
C LYS A 106 -6.29 39.17 15.61
N LEU A 107 -6.78 38.58 14.53
CA LEU A 107 -7.87 39.15 13.73
C LEU A 107 -9.15 39.25 14.58
N THR A 108 -9.92 40.31 14.36
CA THR A 108 -11.22 40.47 15.03
C THR A 108 -12.20 39.36 14.60
N PRO A 109 -13.20 39.01 15.43
CA PRO A 109 -14.20 37.99 15.07
C PRO A 109 -14.91 38.28 13.74
N ARG A 110 -15.14 39.56 13.43
CA ARG A 110 -15.72 40.00 12.15
C ARG A 110 -14.80 39.71 10.97
N GLN A 111 -13.50 40.01 11.08
CA GLN A 111 -12.52 39.73 10.03
C GLN A 111 -12.36 38.22 9.81
N ARG A 112 -12.29 37.42 10.88
CA ARG A 112 -12.26 35.95 10.78
C ARG A 112 -13.50 35.40 10.09
N ARG A 113 -14.69 35.89 10.46
CA ARG A 113 -15.95 35.48 9.81
C ARG A 113 -15.98 35.81 8.33
N ILE A 114 -15.47 36.98 7.92
CA ILE A 114 -15.36 37.37 6.50
C ILE A 114 -14.43 36.41 5.75
N MET A 115 -13.30 36.03 6.33
CA MET A 115 -12.39 35.07 5.70
C MET A 115 -13.01 33.68 5.56
N LEU A 116 -13.73 33.20 6.58
CA LEU A 116 -14.29 31.84 6.60
C LEU A 116 -15.60 31.71 5.81
N HIS A 117 -16.55 32.61 6.02
CA HIS A 117 -17.91 32.54 5.47
C HIS A 117 -18.16 33.51 4.31
N GLY A 118 -17.20 34.40 4.04
CA GLY A 118 -17.34 35.43 3.01
C GLY A 118 -18.03 36.69 3.53
N GLY A 119 -17.86 37.77 2.77
CA GLY A 119 -18.64 38.99 2.90
C GLY A 119 -19.80 39.02 1.91
N PRO A 120 -20.59 40.11 1.89
CA PRO A 120 -21.54 40.35 0.80
C PRO A 120 -20.82 40.27 -0.57
N PRO A 121 -21.48 39.75 -1.61
CA PRO A 121 -20.86 39.55 -2.92
C PRO A 121 -20.39 40.89 -3.49
N GLN A 122 -19.08 41.01 -3.66
CA GLN A 122 -18.43 42.21 -4.17
C GLN A 122 -17.25 41.85 -5.06
N TRP A 123 -17.03 42.65 -6.11
CA TRP A 123 -15.89 42.51 -7.00
C TRP A 123 -14.66 43.21 -6.40
N ILE A 124 -13.55 42.49 -6.36
CA ILE A 124 -12.25 42.98 -5.90
C ILE A 124 -11.37 43.12 -7.14
N GLU A 125 -10.94 44.34 -7.43
CA GLU A 125 -10.02 44.62 -8.54
C GLU A 125 -8.58 44.36 -8.10
N VAL A 126 -7.85 43.61 -8.92
CA VAL A 126 -6.44 43.26 -8.70
C VAL A 126 -5.62 43.90 -9.82
N GLN A 127 -4.61 44.67 -9.43
CA GLN A 127 -3.66 45.27 -10.36
C GLN A 127 -2.28 44.68 -10.12
N ILE A 128 -1.73 44.01 -11.13
CA ILE A 128 -0.37 43.46 -11.07
C ILE A 128 0.55 44.42 -11.84
N PRO A 129 1.53 45.05 -11.16
CA PRO A 129 2.51 45.90 -11.82
C PRO A 129 3.31 45.10 -12.86
N ALA A 130 3.75 45.77 -13.94
CA ALA A 130 4.68 45.16 -14.88
C ALA A 130 6.02 44.89 -14.19
N ASP A 131 6.65 43.75 -14.48
CA ASP A 131 8.02 43.48 -14.08
C ASP A 131 8.79 42.81 -15.21
N GLY A 132 9.91 43.44 -15.60
CA GLY A 132 10.70 43.01 -16.75
C GLY A 132 9.88 42.85 -18.03
N SER A 133 9.84 41.61 -18.55
CA SER A 133 9.20 41.24 -19.81
C SER A 133 7.68 40.94 -19.72
N ASP A 134 7.08 40.93 -18.52
CA ASP A 134 5.67 40.54 -18.34
C ASP A 134 4.77 41.81 -18.24
N PRO A 135 3.79 41.99 -19.15
CA PRO A 135 2.96 43.19 -19.17
C PRO A 135 2.03 43.29 -17.93
N ALA A 136 1.69 44.52 -17.54
CA ALA A 136 0.76 44.78 -16.45
C ALA A 136 -0.62 44.14 -16.73
N ARG A 137 -1.17 43.44 -15.74
CA ARG A 137 -2.46 42.75 -15.86
C ARG A 137 -3.45 43.29 -14.84
N LYS A 138 -4.71 43.43 -15.27
CA LYS A 138 -5.83 43.81 -14.42
C LYS A 138 -6.93 42.76 -14.56
N PHE A 139 -7.45 42.29 -13.44
CA PHE A 139 -8.62 41.42 -13.41
C PHE A 139 -9.37 41.62 -12.10
N SER A 140 -10.61 41.14 -12.06
CA SER A 140 -11.45 41.23 -10.88
C SER A 140 -11.94 39.85 -10.48
N PHE A 141 -12.05 39.60 -9.18
CA PHE A 141 -12.59 38.35 -8.65
C PHE A 141 -13.56 38.61 -7.49
N GLN A 142 -14.38 37.61 -7.17
CA GLN A 142 -15.25 37.63 -6.00
C GLN A 142 -14.76 36.62 -4.97
N PHE A 143 -14.72 37.04 -3.72
CA PHE A 143 -14.35 36.17 -2.61
C PHE A 143 -15.60 35.75 -1.84
N LYS A 144 -15.97 34.47 -1.99
CA LYS A 144 -17.14 33.86 -1.34
C LYS A 144 -16.88 33.40 0.10
N GLY A 145 -15.64 33.49 0.58
CA GLY A 145 -15.22 32.85 1.82
C GLY A 145 -14.69 31.44 1.61
N LEU A 146 -13.90 30.95 2.56
CA LEU A 146 -13.23 29.67 2.44
C LEU A 146 -14.18 28.46 2.52
N TYR A 147 -15.17 28.47 3.42
CA TYR A 147 -16.13 27.37 3.54
C TYR A 147 -17.04 27.24 2.32
N PRO A 148 -17.67 28.32 1.81
CA PRO A 148 -18.48 28.21 0.59
C PRO A 148 -17.63 27.85 -0.63
N ALA A 149 -16.40 28.37 -0.73
CA ALA A 149 -15.49 28.01 -1.83
C ALA A 149 -15.11 26.53 -1.81
N LEU A 150 -14.84 25.95 -0.63
CA LEU A 150 -14.54 24.52 -0.50
C LEU A 150 -15.75 23.65 -0.88
N ALA A 151 -16.94 23.99 -0.40
CA ALA A 151 -18.17 23.28 -0.69
C ALA A 151 -18.56 23.34 -2.19
N GLU A 152 -18.28 24.46 -2.86
CA GLU A 152 -18.49 24.60 -4.30
C GLU A 152 -17.43 23.84 -5.10
N ALA A 153 -16.16 23.94 -4.71
CA ALA A 153 -15.05 23.25 -5.37
C ALA A 153 -15.16 21.71 -5.31
N SER A 154 -15.67 21.16 -4.20
CA SER A 154 -15.91 19.71 -4.06
C SER A 154 -17.06 19.20 -4.93
N ARG A 155 -17.97 20.09 -5.39
CA ARG A 155 -19.09 19.77 -6.28
C ARG A 155 -18.74 19.89 -7.76
N LEU A 156 -17.74 20.72 -8.12
CA LEU A 156 -17.39 21.02 -9.51
C LEU A 156 -16.78 19.85 -10.31
N SER A 157 -15.92 19.02 -9.69
CA SER A 157 -15.33 17.85 -10.38
C SER A 157 -14.84 16.77 -9.41
N ALA A 158 -14.78 15.52 -9.89
CA ALA A 158 -14.26 14.39 -9.10
C ALA A 158 -12.77 14.54 -8.75
N SER A 159 -11.96 15.13 -9.64
CA SER A 159 -10.53 15.36 -9.38
C SER A 159 -10.29 16.45 -8.33
N LEU A 160 -11.08 17.53 -8.34
CA LEU A 160 -11.02 18.55 -7.28
C LEU A 160 -11.56 18.00 -5.95
N ARG A 161 -12.62 17.20 -5.99
CA ARG A 161 -13.15 16.53 -4.79
C ARG A 161 -12.08 15.69 -4.10
N SER A 162 -11.43 14.78 -4.82
CA SER A 162 -10.35 13.96 -4.27
C SER A 162 -9.16 14.81 -3.76
N ARG A 163 -8.83 15.91 -4.43
CA ARG A 163 -7.78 16.84 -3.96
C ARG A 163 -8.16 17.62 -2.71
N LEU A 164 -9.44 17.89 -2.47
CA LEU A 164 -9.94 18.72 -1.37
C LEU A 164 -10.54 17.89 -0.23
N GLU A 165 -10.68 16.59 -0.41
CA GLU A 165 -11.21 15.62 0.55
C GLU A 165 -10.49 15.72 1.90
N HIS A 166 -9.16 15.87 1.88
CA HIS A 166 -8.34 16.04 3.09
C HIS A 166 -8.56 17.35 3.87
N LEU A 167 -9.41 18.27 3.38
CA LEU A 167 -9.80 19.52 4.05
C LEU A 167 -11.25 19.48 4.56
N ILE A 168 -11.95 18.39 4.25
CA ILE A 168 -13.31 18.12 4.67
C ILE A 168 -13.23 16.99 5.70
N ASP A 169 -14.04 17.09 6.74
CA ASP A 169 -14.03 16.18 7.87
C ASP A 169 -15.46 15.90 8.32
N GLU A 170 -15.64 14.85 9.12
CA GLU A 170 -16.90 14.61 9.81
C GLU A 170 -16.98 15.53 11.03
N VAL A 171 -17.85 16.53 10.95
CA VAL A 171 -18.11 17.46 12.05
C VAL A 171 -19.48 17.20 12.65
N GLU A 172 -19.67 17.53 13.93
CA GLU A 172 -20.99 17.49 14.54
C GLU A 172 -22.01 18.29 13.70
N CYS A 173 -23.21 17.74 13.55
CA CYS A 173 -24.27 18.40 12.81
C CYS A 173 -24.59 19.75 13.46
N SER A 174 -24.55 20.83 12.67
CA SER A 174 -24.79 22.20 13.17
C SER A 174 -26.21 22.44 13.68
N THR A 175 -27.17 21.61 13.27
CA THR A 175 -28.58 21.75 13.68
C THR A 175 -28.84 21.07 15.03
N CYS A 176 -28.44 19.81 15.18
CA CYS A 176 -28.70 19.03 16.40
C CYS A 176 -27.52 19.01 17.37
N GLY A 177 -26.37 19.60 17.00
CA GLY A 177 -25.16 19.60 17.81
C GLY A 177 -24.66 18.20 18.13
N GLY A 178 -24.85 17.22 17.24
CA GLY A 178 -24.47 15.82 17.50
C GLY A 178 -25.48 14.98 18.27
N SER A 179 -26.59 15.54 18.76
CA SER A 179 -27.62 14.79 19.51
C SER A 179 -28.40 13.76 18.69
N ARG A 180 -28.33 13.82 17.36
CA ARG A 180 -29.01 12.94 16.38
C ARG A 180 -30.53 13.04 16.34
N ILE A 181 -31.16 13.66 17.33
CA ILE A 181 -32.61 13.76 17.46
C ILE A 181 -33.13 15.15 17.05
N ARG A 182 -34.44 15.23 16.79
CA ARG A 182 -35.14 16.49 16.49
C ARG A 182 -35.18 17.43 17.70
N ASP A 183 -35.45 18.71 17.43
CA ASP A 183 -35.31 19.82 18.38
C ASP A 183 -36.22 19.71 19.60
N ASP A 184 -37.50 19.36 19.41
CA ASP A 184 -38.47 19.19 20.48
C ASP A 184 -38.22 17.95 21.35
N ALA A 185 -37.83 16.82 20.76
CA ALA A 185 -37.42 15.63 21.50
C ALA A 185 -36.14 15.89 22.32
N GLY A 186 -35.16 16.59 21.75
CA GLY A 186 -33.94 16.98 22.44
C GLY A 186 -34.14 18.02 23.55
N ALA A 187 -35.22 18.82 23.47
CA ALA A 187 -35.57 19.79 24.50
C ALA A 187 -36.23 19.18 25.74
N TYR A 188 -36.72 17.94 25.67
CA TYR A 188 -37.37 17.27 26.80
C TYR A 188 -36.38 17.00 27.94
N ARG A 189 -36.80 17.25 29.18
CA ARG A 189 -35.93 17.13 30.36
C ARG A 189 -36.52 16.20 31.41
N PHE A 190 -35.67 15.37 32.00
CA PHE A 190 -35.97 14.61 33.20
C PHE A 190 -35.03 15.06 34.31
N ARG A 191 -35.59 15.57 35.43
CA ARG A 191 -34.82 16.14 36.55
C ARG A 191 -33.76 17.17 36.11
N ASN A 192 -34.15 18.08 35.19
CA ASN A 192 -33.32 19.11 34.53
C ASN A 192 -32.28 18.63 33.51
N GLU A 193 -32.15 17.33 33.27
CA GLU A 193 -31.22 16.77 32.29
C GLU A 193 -31.94 16.40 30.99
N THR A 194 -31.34 16.70 29.84
CA THR A 194 -31.85 16.24 28.53
C THR A 194 -31.30 14.86 28.19
N VAL A 195 -31.95 14.17 27.24
CA VAL A 195 -31.45 12.87 26.73
C VAL A 195 -30.03 13.00 26.17
N GLU A 196 -29.72 14.10 25.49
CA GLU A 196 -28.37 14.36 24.99
C GLU A 196 -27.34 14.43 26.12
N THR A 197 -27.62 15.20 27.17
CA THR A 197 -26.70 15.34 28.32
C THR A 197 -26.47 14.01 28.99
N LEU A 198 -27.53 13.22 29.21
CA LEU A 198 -27.42 11.86 29.76
C LEU A 198 -26.55 10.96 28.87
N CYS A 199 -26.71 11.02 27.55
CA CYS A 199 -25.95 10.19 26.61
C CYS A 199 -24.47 10.63 26.46
N ARG A 200 -24.17 11.92 26.65
CA ARG A 200 -22.80 12.46 26.63
C ARG A 200 -22.04 12.24 27.93
N THR A 201 -22.75 12.07 29.04
CA THR A 201 -22.14 11.87 30.37
C THR A 201 -21.38 10.53 30.42
N PRO A 202 -20.16 10.48 30.96
CA PRO A 202 -19.43 9.23 31.18
C PRO A 202 -20.24 8.25 32.05
N LEU A 203 -20.17 6.95 31.75
CA LEU A 203 -20.98 5.92 32.40
C LEU A 203 -20.80 5.86 33.94
N GLY A 204 -19.61 6.18 34.45
CA GLY A 204 -19.35 6.28 35.89
C GLY A 204 -20.14 7.41 36.57
N ASP A 205 -20.14 8.58 35.93
CA ASP A 205 -20.86 9.75 36.41
C ASP A 205 -22.37 9.59 36.21
N LEU A 206 -22.78 8.98 35.10
CA LEU A 206 -24.16 8.66 34.80
C LEU A 206 -24.75 7.70 35.84
N LEU A 207 -24.01 6.65 36.23
CA LEU A 207 -24.44 5.77 37.32
C LEU A 207 -24.60 6.54 38.64
N SER A 208 -23.65 7.42 38.94
CA SER A 208 -23.70 8.26 40.15
C SER A 208 -24.89 9.23 40.14
N LEU A 209 -25.28 9.73 38.96
CA LEU A 209 -26.45 10.57 38.76
C LEU A 209 -27.75 9.77 38.94
N VAL A 210 -27.86 8.63 38.28
CA VAL A 210 -29.02 7.72 38.35
C VAL A 210 -29.26 7.24 39.78
N ASN A 211 -28.19 6.95 40.53
CA ASN A 211 -28.29 6.54 41.93
C ASN A 211 -28.82 7.64 42.88
N LYS A 212 -28.78 8.90 42.47
CA LYS A 212 -29.32 10.04 43.23
C LYS A 212 -30.79 10.33 42.90
N TRP A 213 -31.36 9.69 41.89
CA TRP A 213 -32.76 9.93 41.53
C TRP A 213 -33.69 9.30 42.56
N GLU A 214 -34.42 10.16 43.26
CA GLU A 214 -35.52 9.77 44.14
C GLU A 214 -36.83 9.87 43.35
N LEU A 215 -37.55 8.74 43.25
CA LEU A 215 -38.83 8.64 42.57
C LEU A 215 -39.96 8.84 43.58
N ASP A 216 -41.00 9.60 43.20
CA ASP A 216 -42.24 9.65 43.96
C ASP A 216 -43.09 8.37 43.76
N ASP A 217 -44.16 8.18 44.54
CA ASP A 217 -44.98 6.95 44.49
C ASP A 217 -45.58 6.69 43.09
N ARG A 218 -45.89 7.74 42.34
CA ARG A 218 -46.44 7.64 40.98
C ARG A 218 -45.34 7.26 39.98
N GLU A 219 -44.19 7.91 40.05
CA GLU A 219 -43.02 7.62 39.23
C GLU A 219 -42.49 6.21 39.50
N GLN A 220 -42.49 5.78 40.77
CA GLN A 220 -42.08 4.44 41.17
C GLN A 220 -42.97 3.36 40.55
N LEU A 221 -44.28 3.59 40.47
CA LEU A 221 -45.23 2.68 39.82
C LEU A 221 -45.00 2.58 38.30
N ILE A 222 -44.64 3.68 37.65
CA ILE A 222 -44.51 3.76 36.17
C ILE A 222 -43.11 3.31 35.72
N ALA A 223 -42.06 3.80 36.37
CA ALA A 223 -40.67 3.73 35.91
C ALA A 223 -39.76 2.95 36.87
N GLY A 224 -40.25 2.44 38.01
CA GLY A 224 -39.42 1.76 39.00
C GLY A 224 -38.69 0.53 38.47
N GLU A 225 -39.36 -0.30 37.65
CA GLU A 225 -38.71 -1.46 37.01
C GLU A 225 -37.73 -1.04 35.92
N LEU A 226 -38.09 -0.04 35.11
CA LEU A 226 -37.21 0.50 34.07
C LEU A 226 -35.92 1.07 34.68
N LEU A 227 -36.03 1.83 35.78
CA LEU A 227 -34.88 2.43 36.45
C LEU A 227 -33.98 1.36 37.07
N ARG A 228 -34.57 0.29 37.64
CA ARG A 228 -33.83 -0.87 38.15
C ARG A 228 -33.00 -1.53 37.05
N GLU A 229 -33.59 -1.72 35.88
CA GLU A 229 -32.91 -2.32 34.72
C GLU A 229 -31.79 -1.42 34.19
N ILE A 230 -32.04 -0.11 34.05
CA ILE A 230 -31.02 0.87 33.64
C ILE A 230 -29.85 0.86 34.62
N LYS A 231 -30.14 0.94 35.94
CA LYS A 231 -29.13 0.93 36.99
C LYS A 231 -28.28 -0.34 36.93
N ALA A 232 -28.92 -1.52 36.82
CA ALA A 232 -28.19 -2.79 36.73
C ALA A 232 -27.24 -2.81 35.52
N ARG A 233 -27.69 -2.39 34.33
CA ARG A 233 -26.85 -2.33 33.12
C ARG A 233 -25.68 -1.36 33.26
N LEU A 234 -25.90 -0.18 33.85
CA LEU A 234 -24.85 0.80 34.11
C LEU A 234 -23.83 0.29 35.14
N GLU A 235 -24.29 -0.39 36.19
CA GLU A 235 -23.41 -1.04 37.17
C GLU A 235 -22.50 -2.06 36.49
N PHE A 236 -23.04 -2.94 35.63
CA PHE A 236 -22.25 -3.93 34.91
C PHE A 236 -21.20 -3.32 33.97
N LEU A 237 -21.59 -2.30 33.18
CA LEU A 237 -20.64 -1.61 32.30
C LEU A 237 -19.49 -0.97 33.09
N ASN A 238 -19.80 -0.40 34.26
CA ASN A 238 -18.80 0.19 35.15
C ASN A 238 -17.92 -0.87 35.84
N GLU A 239 -18.51 -1.99 36.27
CA GLU A 239 -17.79 -3.13 36.87
C GLU A 239 -16.75 -3.69 35.91
N ILE A 240 -17.11 -3.85 34.63
CA ILE A 240 -16.22 -4.39 33.57
C ILE A 240 -15.18 -3.34 33.10
N GLY A 241 -15.18 -2.13 33.66
CA GLY A 241 -14.14 -1.13 33.43
C GLY A 241 -14.42 -0.16 32.29
N LEU A 242 -15.65 -0.06 31.81
CA LEU A 242 -16.04 0.85 30.72
C LEU A 242 -16.57 2.21 31.20
N PHE A 243 -16.34 2.55 32.47
CA PHE A 243 -16.89 3.73 33.15
C PHE A 243 -16.54 5.08 32.49
N TYR A 244 -15.49 5.12 31.67
CA TYR A 244 -15.04 6.31 30.97
C TYR A 244 -15.71 6.54 29.61
N LEU A 245 -16.43 5.54 29.09
CA LEU A 245 -17.18 5.68 27.84
C LEU A 245 -18.48 6.45 28.10
N SER A 246 -19.06 6.97 27.03
CA SER A 246 -20.37 7.63 27.02
C SER A 246 -21.32 6.85 26.09
N LEU A 247 -22.63 6.95 26.31
CA LEU A 247 -23.63 6.22 25.51
C LEU A 247 -23.73 6.73 24.06
N ASN A 248 -23.34 7.99 23.81
CA ASN A 248 -23.33 8.57 22.47
C ASN A 248 -22.12 8.16 21.62
N ARG A 249 -21.13 7.44 22.19
CA ARG A 249 -19.91 7.06 21.47
C ARG A 249 -20.24 6.11 20.30
N PRO A 250 -19.77 6.41 19.07
CA PRO A 250 -19.98 5.53 17.93
C PRO A 250 -19.38 4.13 18.16
N SER A 251 -20.07 3.08 17.71
CA SER A 251 -19.58 1.71 17.83
C SER A 251 -18.30 1.45 17.02
N ALA A 252 -18.14 2.14 15.88
CA ALA A 252 -16.97 2.01 15.01
C ALA A 252 -15.68 2.61 15.61
N THR A 253 -15.78 3.45 16.64
CA THR A 253 -14.61 4.05 17.33
C THR A 253 -14.24 3.33 18.63
N LEU A 254 -14.90 2.19 18.89
CA LEU A 254 -14.56 1.31 19.99
C LEU A 254 -13.42 0.38 19.56
N SER A 255 -12.47 0.16 20.46
CA SER A 255 -11.49 -0.92 20.32
C SER A 255 -12.18 -2.29 20.36
N ASN A 256 -11.50 -3.32 19.83
CA ASN A 256 -12.00 -4.69 19.86
C ASN A 256 -12.32 -5.15 21.30
N GLY A 257 -11.43 -4.86 22.25
CA GLY A 257 -11.65 -5.18 23.67
C GLY A 257 -12.83 -4.41 24.29
N GLU A 258 -13.03 -3.14 23.95
CA GLU A 258 -14.21 -2.38 24.41
C GLU A 258 -15.52 -2.97 23.85
N ALA A 259 -15.57 -3.26 22.55
CA ALA A 259 -16.74 -3.86 21.91
C ALA A 259 -17.08 -5.24 22.50
N GLN A 260 -16.06 -6.07 22.73
CA GLN A 260 -16.21 -7.37 23.38
C GLN A 260 -16.75 -7.24 24.80
N ARG A 261 -16.22 -6.32 25.60
CA ARG A 261 -16.69 -6.07 26.97
C ARG A 261 -18.12 -5.53 27.02
N ILE A 262 -18.52 -4.68 26.08
CA ILE A 262 -19.93 -4.25 25.95
C ILE A 262 -20.83 -5.45 25.64
N ARG A 263 -20.40 -6.34 24.76
CA ARG A 263 -21.15 -7.57 24.46
C ARG A 263 -21.29 -8.45 25.69
N LEU A 264 -20.22 -8.63 26.47
CA LEU A 264 -20.24 -9.37 27.73
C LEU A 264 -21.21 -8.74 28.74
N ALA A 265 -21.17 -7.42 28.91
CA ALA A 265 -22.08 -6.69 29.80
C ALA A 265 -23.55 -6.88 29.39
N SER A 266 -23.84 -6.86 28.08
CA SER A 266 -25.19 -7.10 27.55
C SER A 266 -25.69 -8.52 27.87
N GLN A 267 -24.81 -9.52 27.84
CA GLN A 267 -25.14 -10.90 28.19
C GLN A 267 -25.33 -11.12 29.69
N LEU A 268 -24.53 -10.46 30.53
CA LEU A 268 -24.75 -10.47 31.97
C LEU A 268 -26.10 -9.83 32.34
N GLY A 269 -26.48 -8.75 31.64
CA GLY A 269 -27.75 -8.05 31.84
C GLY A 269 -28.98 -8.80 31.33
N SER A 270 -28.83 -9.82 30.49
CA SER A 270 -29.98 -10.61 30.00
C SER A 270 -30.45 -11.66 31.01
N GLY A 271 -29.64 -11.97 32.03
CA GLY A 271 -29.99 -12.93 33.08
C GLY A 271 -30.19 -14.37 32.57
N LEU A 272 -29.64 -14.70 31.39
CA LEU A 272 -29.75 -16.03 30.81
C LEU A 272 -29.03 -17.07 31.69
N CYS A 273 -29.63 -18.25 31.79
CA CYS A 273 -29.11 -19.40 32.54
C CYS A 273 -29.04 -20.62 31.60
N GLY A 274 -28.10 -21.55 31.83
CA GLY A 274 -27.93 -22.74 31.00
C GLY A 274 -27.29 -22.48 29.62
N VAL A 275 -26.62 -21.35 29.46
CA VAL A 275 -25.92 -20.97 28.21
C VAL A 275 -24.45 -21.37 28.28
N LEU A 276 -23.91 -21.85 27.15
CA LEU A 276 -22.46 -22.01 26.95
C LEU A 276 -21.90 -20.73 26.31
N TYR A 277 -21.17 -19.95 27.09
CA TYR A 277 -20.45 -18.79 26.61
C TYR A 277 -19.05 -19.20 26.17
N VAL A 278 -18.73 -18.96 24.89
CA VAL A 278 -17.38 -19.12 24.36
C VAL A 278 -16.77 -17.74 24.19
N LEU A 279 -15.69 -17.47 24.92
CA LEU A 279 -15.03 -16.18 24.99
C LEU A 279 -13.60 -16.34 24.47
N ASP A 280 -13.22 -15.46 23.56
CA ASP A 280 -11.90 -15.43 22.92
C ASP A 280 -11.10 -14.24 23.47
N GLU A 281 -10.14 -14.48 24.35
CA GLU A 281 -9.25 -13.49 24.98
C GLU A 281 -9.94 -12.21 25.51
N PRO A 282 -10.84 -12.33 26.51
CA PRO A 282 -11.54 -11.17 27.05
C PRO A 282 -10.63 -10.13 27.76
N THR A 283 -9.35 -10.43 28.00
CA THR A 283 -8.37 -9.49 28.56
C THR A 283 -7.73 -8.55 27.52
N ILE A 284 -8.04 -8.69 26.23
CA ILE A 284 -7.47 -7.82 25.17
C ILE A 284 -7.70 -6.34 25.49
N GLY A 285 -6.64 -5.55 25.35
CA GLY A 285 -6.61 -4.12 25.63
C GLY A 285 -7.01 -3.74 27.06
N LEU A 286 -6.92 -4.67 28.02
CA LEU A 286 -7.18 -4.44 29.43
C LEU A 286 -5.87 -4.28 30.20
N HIS A 287 -5.82 -3.25 31.04
CA HIS A 287 -4.67 -3.06 31.92
C HIS A 287 -4.71 -4.08 33.07
N PRO A 288 -3.56 -4.65 33.52
CA PRO A 288 -3.52 -5.69 34.56
C PRO A 288 -4.32 -5.37 35.83
N ARG A 289 -4.31 -4.09 36.25
CA ARG A 289 -5.16 -3.57 37.36
C ARG A 289 -6.64 -3.98 37.26
N ASP A 290 -7.19 -4.01 36.05
CA ASP A 290 -8.61 -4.21 35.79
C ASP A 290 -8.96 -5.69 35.50
N ASN A 291 -7.96 -6.58 35.33
CA ASN A 291 -8.16 -8.03 35.13
C ASN A 291 -8.98 -8.66 36.24
N GLY A 292 -8.68 -8.32 37.50
CA GLY A 292 -9.46 -8.80 38.64
C GLY A 292 -10.93 -8.38 38.62
N ARG A 293 -11.29 -7.27 37.96
CA ARG A 293 -12.70 -6.86 37.79
C ARG A 293 -13.41 -7.74 36.77
N LEU A 294 -12.75 -7.99 35.64
CA LEU A 294 -13.25 -8.88 34.60
C LEU A 294 -13.45 -10.30 35.15
N LEU A 295 -12.47 -10.83 35.90
CA LEU A 295 -12.57 -12.16 36.51
C LEU A 295 -13.79 -12.31 37.42
N ARG A 296 -14.08 -11.32 38.26
CA ARG A 296 -15.30 -11.32 39.09
C ARG A 296 -16.57 -11.33 38.25
N ALA A 297 -16.60 -10.60 37.13
CA ALA A 297 -17.73 -10.59 36.22
C ALA A 297 -17.92 -11.95 35.52
N LEU A 298 -16.83 -12.62 35.13
CA LEU A 298 -16.85 -13.96 34.55
C LEU A 298 -17.35 -15.00 35.57
N HIS A 299 -16.87 -14.97 36.81
CA HIS A 299 -17.36 -15.83 37.89
C HIS A 299 -18.85 -15.58 38.17
N LYS A 300 -19.30 -14.32 38.20
CA LYS A 300 -20.72 -13.99 38.33
C LYS A 300 -21.56 -14.57 37.19
N LEU A 301 -21.07 -14.51 35.94
CA LEU A 301 -21.77 -15.11 34.79
C LEU A 301 -21.88 -16.62 34.92
N ARG A 302 -20.81 -17.29 35.37
CA ARG A 302 -20.78 -18.73 35.66
C ARG A 302 -21.78 -19.09 36.77
N ASP A 303 -21.75 -18.36 37.87
CA ASP A 303 -22.54 -18.63 39.08
C ASP A 303 -24.06 -18.44 38.87
N LEU A 304 -24.46 -17.72 37.81
CA LEU A 304 -25.86 -17.69 37.34
C LEU A 304 -26.35 -19.04 36.77
N GLY A 305 -25.47 -20.05 36.67
CA GLY A 305 -25.80 -21.37 36.12
C GLY A 305 -25.43 -21.50 34.64
N ASN A 306 -24.41 -20.76 34.19
CA ASN A 306 -23.87 -20.84 32.84
C ASN A 306 -22.52 -21.56 32.82
N THR A 307 -22.14 -22.08 31.65
CA THR A 307 -20.80 -22.63 31.42
C THR A 307 -19.99 -21.64 30.60
N LEU A 308 -18.77 -21.35 31.04
CA LEU A 308 -17.86 -20.46 30.31
C LEU A 308 -16.69 -21.29 29.78
N LEU A 309 -16.46 -21.23 28.48
CA LEU A 309 -15.27 -21.71 27.81
C LEU A 309 -14.47 -20.48 27.38
N VAL A 310 -13.34 -20.25 28.04
CA VAL A 310 -12.49 -19.07 27.80
C VAL A 310 -11.17 -19.51 27.19
N VAL A 311 -10.84 -18.97 26.02
CA VAL A 311 -9.52 -19.08 25.41
C VAL A 311 -8.70 -17.90 25.93
N GLU A 312 -7.62 -18.16 26.66
CA GLU A 312 -6.80 -17.12 27.30
C GLU A 312 -5.33 -17.51 27.41
N HIS A 313 -4.52 -16.48 27.52
CA HIS A 313 -3.07 -16.55 27.76
C HIS A 313 -2.66 -15.76 29.00
N ASP A 314 -3.53 -14.90 29.55
CA ASP A 314 -3.24 -14.14 30.76
C ASP A 314 -3.13 -15.04 32.00
N ARG A 315 -2.06 -14.82 32.78
CA ARG A 315 -1.75 -15.62 33.95
C ARG A 315 -2.83 -15.53 35.03
N GLU A 316 -3.36 -14.33 35.31
CA GLU A 316 -4.36 -14.15 36.38
C GLU A 316 -5.67 -14.85 36.02
N VAL A 317 -6.05 -14.84 34.73
CA VAL A 317 -7.26 -15.54 34.26
C VAL A 317 -7.10 -17.05 34.30
N ILE A 318 -5.95 -17.57 33.87
CA ILE A 318 -5.66 -19.01 33.94
C ILE A 318 -5.66 -19.48 35.40
N GLU A 319 -5.03 -18.73 36.31
CA GLU A 319 -5.01 -19.03 37.75
C GLU A 319 -6.41 -18.93 38.39
N GLY A 320 -7.30 -18.10 37.85
CA GLY A 320 -8.69 -17.96 38.29
C GLY A 320 -9.68 -18.97 37.71
N SER A 321 -9.21 -19.92 36.88
CA SER A 321 -10.07 -20.92 36.22
C SER A 321 -10.38 -22.13 37.12
N ASP A 322 -11.58 -22.68 37.00
CA ASP A 322 -11.97 -23.91 37.73
C ASP A 322 -11.36 -25.17 37.10
N TYR A 323 -11.14 -25.13 35.78
CA TYR A 323 -10.63 -26.24 35.00
C TYR A 323 -9.87 -25.71 33.78
N LEU A 324 -8.71 -26.30 33.49
CA LEU A 324 -7.82 -25.88 32.42
C LEU A 324 -7.66 -26.99 31.39
N TYR A 325 -7.73 -26.63 30.10
CA TYR A 325 -7.33 -27.47 28.98
C TYR A 325 -6.13 -26.84 28.29
N ASP A 326 -5.00 -27.54 28.27
CA ASP A 326 -3.78 -27.10 27.60
C ASP A 326 -3.68 -27.78 26.23
N PHE A 327 -3.63 -26.97 25.18
CA PHE A 327 -3.47 -27.43 23.80
C PHE A 327 -2.00 -27.37 23.39
N GLY A 328 -1.55 -28.35 22.61
CA GLY A 328 -0.15 -28.43 22.18
C GLY A 328 0.16 -29.72 21.45
N PRO A 329 1.43 -30.17 21.44
CA PRO A 329 2.62 -29.53 22.02
C PRO A 329 3.22 -28.37 21.20
N GLY A 330 2.71 -28.09 20.00
CA GLY A 330 3.11 -26.96 19.16
C GLY A 330 1.94 -26.38 18.36
N SER A 331 2.24 -25.53 17.38
CA SER A 331 1.24 -24.86 16.54
C SER A 331 0.99 -25.60 15.21
N GLY A 332 -0.14 -25.32 14.57
CA GLY A 332 -0.55 -25.92 13.29
C GLY A 332 -0.61 -27.45 13.32
N SER A 333 0.06 -28.10 12.37
CA SER A 333 0.07 -29.57 12.22
C SER A 333 0.69 -30.31 13.41
N HIS A 334 1.52 -29.63 14.21
CA HIS A 334 2.14 -30.18 15.41
C HIS A 334 1.30 -29.94 16.68
N GLY A 335 0.13 -29.30 16.53
CA GLY A 335 -0.82 -29.01 17.60
C GLY A 335 -2.12 -29.79 17.50
N GLY A 336 -3.21 -29.19 17.98
CA GLY A 336 -4.56 -29.74 17.88
C GLY A 336 -4.86 -30.89 18.86
N GLN A 337 -3.98 -31.15 19.82
CA GLN A 337 -4.15 -32.18 20.84
C GLN A 337 -4.24 -31.53 22.23
N ILE A 338 -5.08 -32.11 23.10
CA ILE A 338 -5.14 -31.73 24.52
C ILE A 338 -3.99 -32.46 25.22
N VAL A 339 -2.89 -31.75 25.47
CA VAL A 339 -1.67 -32.30 26.08
C VAL A 339 -1.78 -32.44 27.59
N ALA A 340 -2.60 -31.61 28.23
CA ALA A 340 -2.91 -31.71 29.66
C ALA A 340 -4.30 -31.11 29.91
N HIS A 341 -4.99 -31.64 30.91
CA HIS A 341 -6.27 -31.11 31.38
C HIS A 341 -6.46 -31.42 32.86
N GLY A 342 -7.22 -30.59 33.56
CA GLY A 342 -7.45 -30.73 35.00
C GLY A 342 -7.39 -29.40 35.73
N SER A 343 -7.12 -29.49 37.02
CA SER A 343 -6.76 -28.31 37.83
C SER A 343 -5.38 -27.76 37.44
N ILE A 344 -5.11 -26.51 37.80
CA ILE A 344 -3.83 -25.83 37.53
C ILE A 344 -2.63 -26.63 38.05
N ASP A 345 -2.77 -27.23 39.24
CA ASP A 345 -1.73 -28.06 39.86
C ASP A 345 -1.44 -29.35 39.08
N GLU A 346 -2.47 -29.94 38.48
CA GLU A 346 -2.36 -31.16 37.65
C GLU A 346 -1.69 -30.84 36.32
N VAL A 347 -2.17 -29.81 35.61
CA VAL A 347 -1.60 -29.35 34.34
C VAL A 347 -0.14 -28.95 34.51
N SER A 348 0.19 -28.23 35.57
CA SER A 348 1.55 -27.79 35.87
C SER A 348 2.51 -28.95 36.21
N LYS A 349 2.01 -30.13 36.60
CA LYS A 349 2.84 -31.33 36.85
C LYS A 349 3.08 -32.13 35.56
N HIS A 350 2.25 -31.94 34.54
CA HIS A 350 2.34 -32.68 33.30
C HIS A 350 3.55 -32.23 32.46
N LYS A 351 4.41 -33.17 32.08
CA LYS A 351 5.65 -32.86 31.33
C LYS A 351 5.40 -32.44 29.88
N GLY A 352 4.27 -32.84 29.29
CA GLY A 352 3.89 -32.50 27.92
C GLY A 352 3.23 -31.12 27.78
N SER A 353 2.92 -30.45 28.90
CA SER A 353 2.32 -29.12 28.89
C SER A 353 3.35 -28.05 28.53
N VAL A 354 3.03 -27.19 27.56
CA VAL A 354 3.88 -26.05 27.17
C VAL A 354 3.68 -24.89 28.16
N THR A 355 2.46 -24.76 28.68
CA THR A 355 2.03 -23.71 29.61
C THR A 355 2.48 -23.97 31.05
N GLY A 356 2.42 -25.24 31.50
CA GLY A 356 2.74 -25.64 32.88
C GLY A 356 4.12 -25.19 33.42
N PRO A 357 5.22 -25.24 32.63
CA PRO A 357 6.51 -24.69 33.03
C PRO A 357 6.52 -23.19 33.33
N TYR A 358 5.70 -22.39 32.63
CA TYR A 358 5.57 -20.95 32.87
C TYR A 358 4.76 -20.68 34.14
N LEU A 359 3.67 -21.42 34.37
CA LEU A 359 2.85 -21.31 35.60
C LEU A 359 3.64 -21.65 36.88
N LYS A 360 4.56 -22.62 36.80
CA LYS A 360 5.46 -22.98 37.91
C LYS A 360 6.70 -22.08 38.06
N GLY A 361 6.90 -21.11 37.17
CA GLY A 361 8.12 -20.30 37.14
C GLY A 361 9.39 -21.07 36.80
N LYS A 362 9.29 -22.27 36.21
CA LYS A 362 10.46 -23.02 35.70
C LYS A 362 11.00 -22.41 34.41
N LYS A 363 10.11 -21.88 33.59
CA LYS A 363 10.42 -21.02 32.44
C LYS A 363 9.80 -19.66 32.70
N SER A 364 10.48 -18.61 32.26
CA SER A 364 10.03 -17.23 32.37
C SER A 364 10.71 -16.42 31.28
N ILE A 365 10.08 -15.33 30.85
CA ILE A 365 10.74 -14.35 29.99
C ILE A 365 11.73 -13.57 30.86
N PRO A 366 13.04 -13.61 30.57
CA PRO A 366 14.05 -12.99 31.41
C PRO A 366 14.04 -11.46 31.27
N ILE A 367 14.47 -10.76 32.32
CA ILE A 367 14.64 -9.31 32.31
C ILE A 367 16.06 -8.99 31.79
N PRO A 368 16.24 -8.08 30.82
CA PRO A 368 17.57 -7.71 30.34
C PRO A 368 18.42 -7.07 31.45
N GLU A 369 19.61 -7.64 31.73
CA GLU A 369 20.60 -7.03 32.67
C GLU A 369 21.14 -5.69 32.15
N ASN A 370 21.34 -5.59 30.83
CA ASN A 370 21.91 -4.44 30.16
C ASN A 370 20.89 -3.81 29.19
N ARG A 371 20.25 -2.71 29.63
CA ARG A 371 19.40 -1.87 28.77
C ARG A 371 20.23 -0.92 27.93
N ARG A 372 19.69 -0.50 26.78
CA ARG A 372 20.36 0.49 25.92
C ARG A 372 20.44 1.84 26.64
N PRO A 373 21.61 2.51 26.65
CA PRO A 373 21.77 3.76 27.38
C PRO A 373 21.01 4.91 26.71
N VAL A 374 20.04 5.49 27.43
CA VAL A 374 19.37 6.73 27.03
C VAL A 374 20.14 7.91 27.60
N ILE A 375 20.87 8.65 26.75
CA ILE A 375 21.63 9.83 27.17
C ILE A 375 20.67 11.04 27.27
N ASN A 376 20.64 11.70 28.43
CA ASN A 376 19.74 12.84 28.72
C ASN A 376 20.38 14.22 28.46
N SER A 377 21.48 14.29 27.70
CA SER A 377 22.25 15.53 27.50
C SER A 377 22.12 16.07 26.08
N ALA A 378 21.77 17.36 25.96
CA ALA A 378 21.69 18.09 24.69
C ALA A 378 23.04 18.27 23.95
N LYS A 379 24.16 17.77 24.51
CA LYS A 379 25.52 17.99 24.01
C LYS A 379 26.19 16.76 23.38
N SER A 380 25.54 15.59 23.34
CA SER A 380 26.16 14.40 22.73
C SER A 380 25.12 13.34 22.31
N GLY A 381 24.95 13.14 21.00
CA GLY A 381 24.59 11.86 20.35
C GLY A 381 23.19 11.25 20.54
N SER A 382 22.45 11.53 21.61
CA SER A 382 21.10 10.97 21.84
C SER A 382 20.04 11.79 21.12
N GLN A 383 19.39 11.16 20.14
CA GLN A 383 18.36 11.76 19.29
C GLN A 383 16.98 11.47 19.91
N TRP A 384 16.18 12.52 20.11
CA TRP A 384 14.84 12.43 20.69
C TRP A 384 13.80 12.85 19.65
N LEU A 385 12.66 12.17 19.64
CA LEU A 385 11.47 12.60 18.94
C LEU A 385 10.49 13.17 19.95
N GLU A 386 10.07 14.42 19.75
CA GLU A 386 9.24 15.15 20.71
C GLU A 386 7.92 15.59 20.08
N VAL A 387 6.79 15.24 20.70
CA VAL A 387 5.47 15.76 20.36
C VAL A 387 5.10 16.80 21.40
N ILE A 388 4.79 18.01 20.95
CA ILE A 388 4.60 19.17 21.82
C ILE A 388 3.13 19.57 21.84
N GLU A 389 2.61 19.79 23.06
CA GLU A 389 1.26 20.28 23.33
C GLU A 389 0.16 19.45 22.64
N ALA A 390 0.23 18.12 22.71
CA ALA A 390 -0.81 17.24 22.17
C ALA A 390 -2.10 17.36 22.99
N SER A 391 -3.22 17.68 22.33
CA SER A 391 -4.51 17.96 22.94
C SER A 391 -5.69 17.25 22.25
N HIS A 392 -5.42 16.19 21.50
CA HIS A 392 -6.45 15.40 20.84
C HIS A 392 -7.27 14.56 21.85
N ASN A 393 -8.59 14.50 21.68
CA ASN A 393 -9.52 13.81 22.59
C ASN A 393 -9.35 14.22 24.06
N ASN A 394 -9.01 13.28 24.95
CA ASN A 394 -8.83 13.53 26.39
C ASN A 394 -7.40 13.96 26.77
N LEU A 395 -6.48 14.14 25.81
CA LEU A 395 -5.11 14.56 26.08
C LEU A 395 -5.06 16.00 26.62
N LYS A 396 -4.32 16.20 27.72
CA LYS A 396 -4.21 17.49 28.42
C LYS A 396 -2.88 18.16 28.12
N HIS A 397 -2.71 18.66 26.91
CA HIS A 397 -1.52 19.43 26.51
C HIS A 397 -0.22 18.64 26.76
N VAL A 398 -0.20 17.39 26.27
CA VAL A 398 0.85 16.42 26.59
C VAL A 398 2.10 16.70 25.77
N ASN A 399 3.24 16.75 26.46
CA ASN A 399 4.57 16.85 25.86
C ASN A 399 5.27 15.48 25.94
N LEU A 400 5.25 14.73 24.83
CA LEU A 400 5.82 13.39 24.71
C LEU A 400 7.27 13.46 24.24
N ARG A 401 8.17 12.66 24.85
CA ARG A 401 9.56 12.53 24.42
C ARG A 401 9.94 11.06 24.26
N ILE A 402 10.28 10.66 23.05
CA ILE A 402 10.65 9.28 22.70
C ILE A 402 12.16 9.22 22.39
N PRO A 403 12.94 8.39 23.10
CA PRO A 403 14.35 8.19 22.77
C PRO A 403 14.48 7.30 21.51
N LEU A 404 15.22 7.78 20.50
CA LEU A 404 15.46 7.02 19.28
C LEU A 404 16.53 5.95 19.49
N GLY A 405 16.46 4.87 18.70
CA GLY A 405 17.34 3.70 18.79
C GLY A 405 17.08 2.82 20.01
N THR A 406 15.85 2.84 20.55
CA THR A 406 15.47 2.06 21.73
C THR A 406 14.12 1.36 21.55
N LEU A 407 13.86 0.34 22.39
CA LEU A 407 12.53 -0.24 22.56
C LEU A 407 11.76 0.57 23.63
N THR A 408 10.79 1.38 23.20
CA THR A 408 9.97 2.22 24.10
C THR A 408 8.56 1.66 24.24
N ALA A 409 8.14 1.33 25.46
CA ALA A 409 6.78 0.89 25.76
C ALA A 409 5.91 2.06 26.25
N ILE A 410 4.74 2.23 25.65
CA ILE A 410 3.72 3.18 26.06
C ILE A 410 2.63 2.43 26.81
N THR A 411 2.47 2.76 28.08
CA THR A 411 1.64 2.00 29.03
C THR A 411 0.56 2.88 29.65
N GLY A 412 -0.34 2.24 30.40
CA GLY A 412 -1.35 2.91 31.21
C GLY A 412 -2.77 2.39 30.95
N PRO A 413 -3.77 2.74 31.79
CA PRO A 413 -5.12 2.18 31.71
C PRO A 413 -5.81 2.31 30.35
N SER A 414 -6.76 1.43 30.04
CA SER A 414 -7.60 1.53 28.85
C SER A 414 -8.37 2.86 28.87
N GLY A 415 -8.40 3.59 27.77
CA GLY A 415 -8.99 4.94 27.73
C GLY A 415 -8.15 6.08 28.33
N SER A 416 -6.87 5.85 28.69
CA SER A 416 -5.99 6.93 29.19
C SER A 416 -5.51 7.92 28.12
N GLY A 417 -5.64 7.58 26.84
CA GLY A 417 -5.23 8.42 25.69
C GLY A 417 -4.04 7.87 24.87
N LYS A 418 -3.62 6.61 25.08
CA LYS A 418 -2.47 5.99 24.36
C LYS A 418 -2.61 6.02 22.84
N SER A 419 -3.68 5.43 22.30
CA SER A 419 -3.94 5.40 20.85
C SER A 419 -4.17 6.82 20.29
N SER A 420 -4.82 7.71 21.06
CA SER A 420 -4.99 9.10 20.63
C SER A 420 -3.66 9.87 20.50
N LEU A 421 -2.67 9.54 21.32
CA LEU A 421 -1.35 10.14 21.22
C LEU A 421 -0.52 9.55 20.07
N ILE A 422 -0.59 8.22 19.89
CA ILE A 422 0.30 7.50 18.97
C ILE A 422 -0.34 7.28 17.59
N ASP A 423 -1.51 6.67 17.53
CA ASP A 423 -2.19 6.34 16.28
C ASP A 423 -2.91 7.52 15.64
N ASP A 424 -3.50 8.41 16.45
CA ASP A 424 -4.30 9.53 15.93
C ASP A 424 -3.46 10.81 15.78
N THR A 425 -2.41 11.01 16.59
CA THR A 425 -1.60 12.25 16.58
C THR A 425 -0.22 12.02 15.96
N LEU A 426 0.62 11.18 16.56
CA LEU A 426 2.01 10.99 16.12
C LEU A 426 2.10 10.35 14.72
N TYR A 427 1.45 9.21 14.51
CA TYR A 427 1.52 8.47 13.26
C TYR A 427 1.02 9.29 12.06
N PRO A 428 -0.16 9.94 12.08
CA PRO A 428 -0.65 10.69 10.93
C PRO A 428 0.22 11.92 10.65
N ALA A 429 0.77 12.56 11.69
CA ALA A 429 1.66 13.70 11.52
C ALA A 429 2.98 13.29 10.84
N LEU A 430 3.57 12.16 11.25
CA LEU A 430 4.76 11.61 10.63
C LEU A 430 4.47 11.08 9.21
N ALA A 431 3.39 10.32 9.02
CA ALA A 431 3.02 9.76 7.73
C ALA A 431 2.71 10.84 6.69
N ARG A 432 2.10 11.95 7.10
CA ARG A 432 1.88 13.11 6.23
C ARG A 432 3.18 13.78 5.80
N ARG A 433 4.17 13.88 6.69
CA ARG A 433 5.47 14.51 6.40
C ARG A 433 6.42 13.59 5.62
N LEU A 434 6.53 12.32 6.01
CA LEU A 434 7.47 11.35 5.44
C LEU A 434 6.92 10.62 4.21
N HIS A 435 5.63 10.26 4.20
CA HIS A 435 4.99 9.48 3.12
C HIS A 435 4.04 10.29 2.24
N ARG A 436 3.86 11.58 2.52
CA ARG A 436 2.86 12.44 1.86
C ARG A 436 1.44 11.88 1.95
N ALA A 437 1.14 11.14 3.01
CA ALA A 437 -0.19 10.57 3.24
C ALA A 437 -1.24 11.66 3.49
N SER A 438 -2.48 11.41 3.06
CA SER A 438 -3.63 12.32 3.26
C SER A 438 -4.30 12.16 4.64
N LEU A 439 -3.57 11.70 5.65
CA LEU A 439 -4.09 11.50 7.00
C LEU A 439 -4.14 12.82 7.76
N ILE A 440 -5.15 12.96 8.62
CA ILE A 440 -5.34 14.12 9.47
C ILE A 440 -4.78 13.80 10.86
N PRO A 441 -3.74 14.48 11.33
CA PRO A 441 -3.27 14.32 12.70
C PRO A 441 -4.22 14.99 13.69
N GLY A 442 -4.36 14.38 14.85
CA GLY A 442 -4.98 14.96 16.03
C GLY A 442 -4.33 16.28 16.44
N ALA A 443 -5.05 17.06 17.25
CA ALA A 443 -4.59 18.38 17.69
C ALA A 443 -3.27 18.31 18.47
N HIS A 444 -2.25 19.02 17.98
CA HIS A 444 -0.93 19.19 18.58
C HIS A 444 -0.29 20.48 18.06
N GLU A 445 0.73 21.01 18.74
CA GLU A 445 1.40 22.23 18.29
C GLU A 445 2.47 21.94 17.24
N ARG A 446 3.42 21.05 17.56
CA ARG A 446 4.50 20.65 16.62
C ARG A 446 5.14 19.33 17.02
N ILE A 447 5.98 18.82 16.13
CA ILE A 447 6.83 17.65 16.34
C ILE A 447 8.26 18.02 15.96
N ASP A 448 9.19 17.79 16.90
CA ASP A 448 10.62 18.07 16.79
C ASP A 448 11.41 16.74 16.71
N GLY A 449 12.56 16.72 16.01
CA GLY A 449 13.39 15.52 15.86
C GLY A 449 13.07 14.62 14.65
N LEU A 450 12.38 15.15 13.63
CA LEU A 450 12.08 14.39 12.40
C LEU A 450 13.30 14.11 11.53
N GLU A 451 14.35 14.92 11.63
CA GLU A 451 15.59 14.78 10.85
C GLU A 451 16.33 13.46 11.11
N TYR A 452 15.99 12.77 12.19
CA TYR A 452 16.58 11.50 12.60
C TYR A 452 15.80 10.27 12.11
N ILE A 453 14.65 10.48 11.47
CA ILE A 453 13.75 9.41 11.02
C ILE A 453 13.43 9.63 9.54
N ASN A 454 13.70 8.63 8.70
CA ASN A 454 13.36 8.70 7.27
C ASN A 454 12.06 7.97 6.92
N LYS A 455 11.61 7.05 7.78
CA LYS A 455 10.44 6.20 7.53
C LYS A 455 9.69 5.94 8.84
N VAL A 456 8.37 6.04 8.81
CA VAL A 456 7.49 5.56 9.90
C VAL A 456 6.67 4.37 9.41
N ILE A 457 6.56 3.33 10.22
CA ILE A 457 5.79 2.12 9.92
C ILE A 457 4.83 1.90 11.08
N ARG A 458 3.53 1.78 10.77
CA ARG A 458 2.52 1.38 11.74
C ARG A 458 2.12 -0.06 11.46
N VAL A 459 2.14 -0.89 12.50
CA VAL A 459 1.75 -2.30 12.45
C VAL A 459 0.54 -2.49 13.37
N ASP A 460 -0.65 -2.36 12.78
CA ASP A 460 -1.94 -2.50 13.46
C ASP A 460 -2.54 -3.91 13.32
N GLN A 461 -3.57 -4.20 14.13
CA GLN A 461 -4.29 -5.49 14.14
C GLN A 461 -5.37 -5.60 13.06
N ASN A 462 -5.50 -4.60 12.17
CA ASN A 462 -6.49 -4.65 11.10
C ASN A 462 -6.23 -5.87 10.19
N PRO A 463 -7.27 -6.51 9.63
CA PRO A 463 -7.07 -7.62 8.70
C PRO A 463 -6.14 -7.24 7.54
N LEU A 464 -5.33 -8.20 7.04
CA LEU A 464 -4.46 -7.95 5.88
C LEU A 464 -5.25 -7.53 4.63
N GLY A 465 -6.45 -8.06 4.51
CA GLY A 465 -7.40 -7.78 3.43
C GLY A 465 -8.70 -8.56 3.66
N ASN A 466 -9.78 -8.08 3.07
CA ASN A 466 -11.12 -8.65 3.26
C ASN A 466 -11.46 -9.76 2.25
N SER A 467 -10.51 -10.15 1.40
CA SER A 467 -10.72 -11.13 0.32
C SER A 467 -9.76 -12.32 0.41
N PRO A 468 -10.16 -13.52 -0.02
CA PRO A 468 -9.28 -14.71 -0.12
C PRO A 468 -8.08 -14.55 -1.07
N SER A 469 -8.10 -13.52 -1.92
CA SER A 469 -6.98 -13.18 -2.79
C SER A 469 -5.79 -12.57 -2.05
N SER A 470 -6.01 -12.05 -0.84
CA SER A 470 -4.96 -11.60 0.06
C SER A 470 -4.53 -12.76 0.94
N ASN A 471 -3.22 -13.01 1.04
CA ASN A 471 -2.64 -14.11 1.82
C ASN A 471 -1.19 -13.75 2.21
N PRO A 472 -0.53 -14.51 3.10
CA PRO A 472 0.85 -14.22 3.53
C PRO A 472 1.84 -14.10 2.36
N ALA A 473 1.72 -14.96 1.33
CA ALA A 473 2.64 -14.93 0.19
C ALA A 473 2.48 -13.66 -0.68
N THR A 474 1.24 -13.20 -0.90
CA THR A 474 0.96 -11.98 -1.67
C THR A 474 1.30 -10.71 -0.89
N TYR A 475 0.99 -10.69 0.41
CA TYR A 475 1.24 -9.52 1.26
C TYR A 475 2.74 -9.23 1.44
N THR A 476 3.54 -10.28 1.65
CA THR A 476 5.01 -10.16 1.78
C THR A 476 5.71 -9.88 0.45
N GLY A 477 5.01 -9.94 -0.69
CA GLY A 477 5.58 -9.82 -2.03
C GLY A 477 6.36 -11.07 -2.49
N MET A 478 6.48 -12.09 -1.65
CA MET A 478 7.18 -13.34 -1.98
C MET A 478 6.54 -14.08 -3.15
N PHE A 479 5.21 -14.00 -3.28
CA PHE A 479 4.49 -14.70 -4.35
C PHE A 479 4.93 -14.25 -5.74
N ASP A 480 5.38 -13.01 -5.90
CA ASP A 480 5.88 -12.50 -7.17
C ASP A 480 7.19 -13.18 -7.57
N LEU A 481 8.09 -13.41 -6.59
CA LEU A 481 9.34 -14.14 -6.76
C LEU A 481 9.08 -15.62 -7.10
N ILE A 482 8.11 -16.24 -6.42
CA ILE A 482 7.71 -17.62 -6.69
C ILE A 482 7.13 -17.73 -8.12
N ARG A 483 6.26 -16.81 -8.54
CA ARG A 483 5.70 -16.81 -9.91
C ARG A 483 6.78 -16.60 -10.97
N GLU A 484 7.77 -15.76 -10.69
CA GLU A 484 8.91 -15.57 -11.57
C GLU A 484 9.71 -16.87 -11.71
N LEU A 485 10.04 -17.52 -10.58
CA LEU A 485 10.71 -18.82 -10.55
C LEU A 485 9.97 -19.88 -11.37
N PHE A 486 8.65 -20.05 -11.14
CA PHE A 486 7.84 -21.03 -11.88
C PHE A 486 7.81 -20.76 -13.39
N SER A 487 7.93 -19.49 -13.81
CA SER A 487 8.01 -19.15 -15.25
C SER A 487 9.33 -19.50 -15.91
N LYS A 488 10.39 -19.73 -15.12
CA LYS A 488 11.73 -20.10 -15.60
C LYS A 488 11.92 -21.61 -15.73
N LEU A 489 11.04 -22.41 -15.14
CA LEU A 489 11.06 -23.86 -15.22
C LEU A 489 11.02 -24.37 -16.68
N PRO A 490 11.68 -25.51 -16.99
CA PRO A 490 11.65 -26.09 -18.33
C PRO A 490 10.23 -26.32 -18.86
N ASP A 491 9.35 -26.91 -18.06
CA ASP A 491 7.95 -27.18 -18.46
C ASP A 491 7.17 -25.90 -18.75
N ALA A 492 7.42 -24.83 -17.99
CA ALA A 492 6.82 -23.52 -18.23
C ALA A 492 7.36 -22.89 -19.52
N LYS A 493 8.69 -22.95 -19.75
CA LYS A 493 9.34 -22.46 -20.97
C LYS A 493 8.81 -23.19 -22.22
N ILE A 494 8.68 -24.53 -22.15
CA ILE A 494 8.12 -25.40 -23.21
C ILE A 494 6.69 -25.01 -23.59
N ARG A 495 5.89 -24.56 -22.62
CA ARG A 495 4.49 -24.16 -22.82
C ARG A 495 4.30 -22.65 -23.05
N GLY A 496 5.34 -21.85 -22.84
CA GLY A 496 5.30 -20.39 -22.98
C GLY A 496 4.59 -19.69 -21.84
N TYR A 497 4.55 -20.33 -20.67
CA TYR A 497 3.95 -19.72 -19.49
C TYR A 497 4.87 -18.63 -18.96
N THR A 498 4.26 -17.49 -18.66
CA THR A 498 4.93 -16.36 -18.00
C THR A 498 4.45 -16.28 -16.56
N ALA A 499 5.11 -15.46 -15.74
CA ALA A 499 4.69 -15.21 -14.36
C ALA A 499 3.21 -14.78 -14.21
N ARG A 500 2.58 -14.26 -15.28
CA ARG A 500 1.13 -13.95 -15.31
C ARG A 500 0.24 -15.20 -15.28
N ARG A 501 0.63 -16.30 -15.92
CA ARG A 501 -0.15 -17.56 -15.93
C ARG A 501 -0.26 -18.12 -14.50
N PHE A 502 0.81 -17.99 -13.74
CA PHE A 502 0.91 -18.41 -12.34
C PHE A 502 0.27 -17.43 -11.34
N SER A 503 -0.39 -16.36 -11.80
CA SER A 503 -1.14 -15.46 -10.91
C SER A 503 -2.60 -15.88 -10.82
N PHE A 504 -3.09 -16.19 -9.63
CA PHE A 504 -4.51 -16.48 -9.42
C PHE A 504 -5.40 -15.22 -9.55
N ASN A 505 -4.82 -14.01 -9.50
CA ASN A 505 -5.55 -12.75 -9.66
C ASN A 505 -5.78 -12.35 -11.14
N VAL A 506 -5.17 -13.06 -12.09
CA VAL A 506 -5.19 -12.68 -13.51
C VAL A 506 -5.83 -13.80 -14.35
N PRO A 507 -6.71 -13.46 -15.31
CA PRO A 507 -7.24 -14.45 -16.24
C PRO A 507 -6.12 -15.13 -17.02
N GLY A 508 -6.21 -16.45 -17.16
CA GLY A 508 -5.23 -17.24 -17.91
C GLY A 508 -4.96 -18.59 -17.29
N GLY A 509 -4.39 -18.64 -16.08
CA GLY A 509 -4.09 -19.91 -15.39
C GLY A 509 -4.94 -20.18 -14.14
N ARG A 510 -5.65 -19.16 -13.66
CA ARG A 510 -6.58 -19.28 -12.53
C ARG A 510 -7.79 -20.16 -12.89
N CYS A 511 -8.49 -20.65 -11.86
CA CYS A 511 -9.81 -21.24 -12.02
C CYS A 511 -10.84 -20.13 -12.30
N ASP A 512 -11.53 -20.21 -13.43
CA ASP A 512 -12.49 -19.18 -13.85
C ASP A 512 -13.81 -19.23 -13.05
N ASP A 513 -14.19 -20.39 -12.50
CA ASP A 513 -15.42 -20.56 -11.71
C ASP A 513 -15.41 -19.83 -10.36
N CYS A 514 -14.23 -19.67 -9.76
CA CYS A 514 -14.04 -18.92 -8.52
C CYS A 514 -13.20 -17.64 -8.71
N ASP A 515 -12.94 -17.24 -9.96
CA ASP A 515 -12.04 -16.14 -10.30
C ASP A 515 -10.65 -16.21 -9.62
N GLY A 516 -10.17 -17.42 -9.35
CA GLY A 516 -8.91 -17.69 -8.68
C GLY A 516 -8.91 -17.52 -7.15
N GLN A 517 -10.07 -17.26 -6.53
CA GLN A 517 -10.18 -17.15 -5.08
C GLN A 517 -10.06 -18.52 -4.37
N GLY A 518 -10.36 -19.61 -5.08
CA GLY A 518 -10.41 -20.97 -4.54
C GLY A 518 -11.63 -21.25 -3.64
N GLN A 519 -12.35 -20.21 -3.26
CA GLN A 519 -13.57 -20.27 -2.45
C GLN A 519 -14.65 -19.42 -3.11
N LYS A 520 -15.91 -19.71 -2.80
CA LYS A 520 -17.09 -18.91 -3.17
C LYS A 520 -17.72 -18.37 -1.89
N CYS A 521 -18.04 -17.08 -1.89
CA CYS A 521 -18.76 -16.44 -0.78
C CYS A 521 -20.25 -16.76 -0.92
N ILE A 522 -20.85 -17.34 0.10
CA ILE A 522 -22.29 -17.56 0.21
C ILE A 522 -22.84 -16.49 1.14
N GLU A 523 -23.68 -15.62 0.59
CA GLU A 523 -24.35 -14.56 1.35
C GLU A 523 -25.41 -15.15 2.28
N MET A 524 -25.37 -14.79 3.55
CA MET A 524 -26.28 -15.28 4.58
C MET A 524 -27.10 -14.12 5.15
N HIS A 525 -28.44 -14.25 5.22
CA HIS A 525 -29.30 -13.12 5.61
C HIS A 525 -29.18 -12.66 7.07
N PHE A 526 -28.89 -13.58 8.00
CA PHE A 526 -28.84 -13.30 9.45
C PHE A 526 -27.53 -13.73 10.11
N LEU A 527 -26.76 -14.58 9.44
CA LEU A 527 -25.46 -15.05 9.89
C LEU A 527 -24.39 -14.35 9.07
N PRO A 528 -23.14 -14.27 9.56
CA PRO A 528 -22.03 -13.81 8.74
C PRO A 528 -21.89 -14.66 7.47
N ASP A 529 -21.50 -14.03 6.37
CA ASP A 529 -21.23 -14.70 5.10
C ASP A 529 -20.18 -15.79 5.27
N VAL A 530 -20.36 -16.89 4.54
CA VAL A 530 -19.51 -18.08 4.66
C VAL A 530 -18.78 -18.34 3.37
N TRP A 531 -17.47 -18.57 3.47
CA TRP A 531 -16.62 -18.96 2.35
C TRP A 531 -16.57 -20.48 2.23
N VAL A 532 -17.03 -21.01 1.10
CA VAL A 532 -17.05 -22.46 0.82
C VAL A 532 -16.04 -22.78 -0.27
N PRO A 533 -15.26 -23.88 -0.17
CA PRO A 533 -14.35 -24.30 -1.23
C PRO A 533 -15.04 -24.42 -2.59
N CYS A 534 -14.38 -23.94 -3.64
CA CYS A 534 -14.89 -24.05 -5.01
C CYS A 534 -14.92 -25.51 -5.45
N GLU A 535 -16.08 -25.98 -5.92
CA GLU A 535 -16.28 -27.36 -6.37
C GLU A 535 -15.47 -27.70 -7.63
N THR A 536 -15.17 -26.71 -8.49
CA THR A 536 -14.48 -26.96 -9.78
C THR A 536 -12.98 -27.16 -9.61
N CYS A 537 -12.33 -26.40 -8.72
CA CYS A 537 -10.89 -26.51 -8.47
C CYS A 537 -10.54 -27.14 -7.13
N GLU A 538 -11.52 -27.50 -6.31
CA GLU A 538 -11.34 -28.06 -4.96
C GLU A 538 -10.44 -27.19 -4.07
N GLY A 539 -10.51 -25.86 -4.24
CA GLY A 539 -9.66 -24.92 -3.50
C GLY A 539 -8.26 -24.67 -4.09
N LYS A 540 -7.87 -25.34 -5.18
CA LYS A 540 -6.53 -25.22 -5.80
C LYS A 540 -6.26 -23.87 -6.48
N ARG A 541 -7.28 -23.04 -6.70
CA ARG A 541 -7.21 -21.69 -7.33
C ARG A 541 -6.79 -21.65 -8.81
N TYR A 542 -6.25 -22.74 -9.36
CA TYR A 542 -5.74 -22.84 -10.72
C TYR A 542 -6.48 -23.90 -11.53
N ASN A 543 -6.33 -23.84 -12.86
CA ASN A 543 -6.73 -24.91 -13.76
C ASN A 543 -5.66 -26.02 -13.85
N ASP A 544 -6.07 -27.21 -14.24
CA ASP A 544 -5.19 -28.40 -14.29
C ASP A 544 -3.97 -28.22 -15.20
N GLU A 545 -4.12 -27.47 -16.30
CA GLU A 545 -3.02 -27.15 -17.21
C GLU A 545 -1.88 -26.38 -16.52
N THR A 546 -2.22 -25.49 -15.58
CA THR A 546 -1.22 -24.70 -14.86
C THR A 546 -0.54 -25.52 -13.75
N LEU A 547 -1.28 -26.45 -13.14
CA LEU A 547 -0.80 -27.30 -12.03
C LEU A 547 0.21 -28.37 -12.46
N THR A 548 0.28 -28.69 -13.74
CA THR A 548 1.25 -29.68 -14.26
C THR A 548 2.69 -29.17 -14.32
N VAL A 549 2.92 -27.85 -14.16
CA VAL A 549 4.29 -27.33 -13.99
C VAL A 549 4.69 -27.47 -12.53
N GLN A 550 5.80 -28.17 -12.28
CA GLN A 550 6.25 -28.51 -10.92
C GLN A 550 7.68 -28.05 -10.66
N PHE A 551 7.92 -27.49 -9.47
CA PHE A 551 9.24 -27.22 -8.92
C PHE A 551 9.54 -28.28 -7.86
N ARG A 552 10.61 -29.08 -8.05
CA ARG A 552 11.00 -30.17 -7.13
C ARG A 552 9.83 -31.12 -6.76
N GLY A 553 8.95 -31.41 -7.73
CA GLY A 553 7.79 -32.29 -7.54
C GLY A 553 6.53 -31.61 -6.99
N HIS A 554 6.55 -30.29 -6.75
CA HIS A 554 5.42 -29.53 -6.22
C HIS A 554 4.88 -28.53 -7.23
N SER A 555 3.56 -28.54 -7.44
CA SER A 555 2.87 -27.51 -8.23
C SER A 555 2.77 -26.19 -7.49
N ILE A 556 2.38 -25.12 -8.17
CA ILE A 556 2.20 -23.81 -7.51
C ILE A 556 1.09 -23.84 -6.43
N SER A 557 0.06 -24.68 -6.60
CA SER A 557 -0.97 -24.85 -5.58
C SER A 557 -0.43 -25.60 -4.37
N ASP A 558 0.44 -26.59 -4.57
CA ASP A 558 1.05 -27.33 -3.47
C ASP A 558 1.95 -26.41 -2.64
N VAL A 559 2.74 -25.56 -3.32
CA VAL A 559 3.56 -24.53 -2.66
C VAL A 559 2.71 -23.56 -1.84
N LEU A 560 1.54 -23.16 -2.33
CA LEU A 560 0.62 -22.31 -1.56
C LEU A 560 -0.03 -23.06 -0.38
N ALA A 561 -0.18 -24.37 -0.45
CA ALA A 561 -0.73 -25.19 0.63
C ALA A 561 0.31 -25.55 1.70
N MET A 562 1.61 -25.43 1.40
CA MET A 562 2.68 -25.67 2.37
C MET A 562 2.70 -24.65 3.49
N THR A 563 3.17 -25.10 4.65
CA THR A 563 3.51 -24.24 5.78
C THR A 563 4.74 -23.39 5.47
N CYS A 564 4.89 -22.24 6.13
CA CYS A 564 6.08 -21.38 6.00
C CYS A 564 7.38 -22.17 6.24
N LYS A 565 7.37 -23.11 7.19
CA LYS A 565 8.53 -23.97 7.51
C LYS A 565 8.87 -24.94 6.37
N GLU A 566 7.88 -25.66 5.84
CA GLU A 566 8.09 -26.58 4.70
C GLU A 566 8.56 -25.81 3.47
N ALA A 567 7.99 -24.63 3.22
CA ALA A 567 8.40 -23.76 2.13
C ALA A 567 9.85 -23.27 2.32
N LEU A 568 10.28 -22.98 3.55
CA LEU A 568 11.64 -22.56 3.85
C LEU A 568 12.65 -23.66 3.47
N GLU A 569 12.35 -24.91 3.79
CA GLU A 569 13.15 -26.07 3.40
C GLU A 569 13.15 -26.27 1.87
N LEU A 570 12.00 -26.08 1.20
CA LEU A 570 11.88 -26.21 -0.25
C LEU A 570 12.70 -25.17 -1.02
N PHE A 571 12.69 -23.92 -0.55
CA PHE A 571 13.33 -22.76 -1.18
C PHE A 571 14.68 -22.38 -0.58
N ASP A 572 15.29 -23.28 0.19
CA ASP A 572 16.58 -23.05 0.86
C ASP A 572 17.66 -22.57 -0.12
N SER A 573 17.68 -23.07 -1.36
CA SER A 573 18.65 -22.66 -2.39
C SER A 573 18.38 -21.29 -3.05
N ILE A 574 17.34 -20.55 -2.66
CA ILE A 574 16.96 -19.27 -3.27
C ILE A 574 16.97 -18.17 -2.20
N PRO A 575 18.08 -17.40 -2.06
CA PRO A 575 18.28 -16.46 -0.96
C PRO A 575 17.15 -15.43 -0.79
N LYS A 576 16.65 -14.89 -1.90
CA LYS A 576 15.60 -13.86 -1.89
C LYS A 576 14.29 -14.37 -1.28
N ILE A 577 13.94 -15.64 -1.53
CA ILE A 577 12.73 -16.26 -1.00
C ILE A 577 13.00 -16.75 0.43
N ARG A 578 14.15 -17.40 0.66
CA ARG A 578 14.62 -17.85 1.98
C ARG A 578 14.57 -16.73 3.02
N LYS A 579 15.05 -15.53 2.70
CA LYS A 579 15.04 -14.37 3.61
C LYS A 579 13.63 -14.01 4.10
N ILE A 580 12.64 -14.00 3.21
CA ILE A 580 11.25 -13.66 3.56
C ILE A 580 10.59 -14.79 4.38
N LEU A 581 10.85 -16.04 4.03
CA LEU A 581 10.35 -17.20 4.77
C LEU A 581 10.96 -17.28 6.18
N GLN A 582 12.25 -16.97 6.29
CA GLN A 582 12.93 -16.92 7.58
C GLN A 582 12.33 -15.83 8.47
N THR A 583 12.04 -14.64 7.95
CA THR A 583 11.41 -13.59 8.76
C THR A 583 10.00 -14.00 9.23
N LEU A 584 9.22 -14.70 8.40
CA LEU A 584 7.92 -15.27 8.80
C LEU A 584 8.08 -16.33 9.90
N CYS A 585 9.08 -17.20 9.81
CA CYS A 585 9.35 -18.20 10.84
C CYS A 585 9.86 -17.57 12.15
N ASP A 586 10.71 -16.54 12.05
CA ASP A 586 11.28 -15.83 13.20
C ASP A 586 10.21 -15.10 14.03
N VAL A 587 9.16 -14.57 13.38
CA VAL A 587 7.99 -14.00 14.08
C VAL A 587 7.03 -15.06 14.64
N GLY A 588 7.33 -16.35 14.49
CA GLY A 588 6.54 -17.47 15.00
C GLY A 588 5.34 -17.85 14.13
N LEU A 589 5.39 -17.60 12.82
CA LEU A 589 4.37 -18.01 11.84
C LEU A 589 4.83 -19.22 11.00
N ASP A 590 5.70 -20.06 11.56
CA ASP A 590 6.25 -21.26 10.90
C ASP A 590 5.15 -22.27 10.50
N TYR A 591 4.05 -22.29 11.25
CA TYR A 591 2.91 -23.17 11.04
C TYR A 591 1.90 -22.68 10.00
N LEU A 592 1.96 -21.41 9.61
CA LEU A 592 0.97 -20.78 8.75
C LEU A 592 1.17 -21.23 7.30
N THR A 593 0.08 -21.49 6.57
CA THR A 593 0.20 -21.83 5.14
C THR A 593 0.36 -20.57 4.27
N LEU A 594 1.18 -20.65 3.22
CA LEU A 594 1.51 -19.50 2.36
C LEU A 594 0.28 -18.89 1.66
N GLY A 595 -0.66 -19.76 1.30
CA GLY A 595 -1.90 -19.42 0.61
C GLY A 595 -3.09 -19.18 1.53
N GLN A 596 -2.93 -19.22 2.86
CA GLN A 596 -4.04 -19.03 3.80
C GLN A 596 -4.75 -17.70 3.53
N SER A 597 -6.07 -17.77 3.40
CA SER A 597 -6.90 -16.59 3.11
C SER A 597 -6.78 -15.56 4.24
N ALA A 598 -6.55 -14.29 3.90
CA ALA A 598 -6.43 -13.21 4.89
C ALA A 598 -7.61 -13.09 5.87
N PRO A 599 -8.89 -13.28 5.45
CA PRO A 599 -10.03 -13.23 6.38
C PRO A 599 -10.03 -14.34 7.44
N THR A 600 -9.28 -15.42 7.23
CA THR A 600 -9.18 -16.53 8.19
C THR A 600 -7.96 -16.42 9.10
N LEU A 601 -7.21 -15.30 9.02
CA LEU A 601 -6.11 -15.01 9.94
C LEU A 601 -6.66 -14.30 11.17
N SER A 602 -6.14 -14.64 12.34
CA SER A 602 -6.35 -13.87 13.57
C SER A 602 -5.71 -12.47 13.45
N GLY A 603 -6.16 -11.52 14.28
CA GLY A 603 -5.57 -10.18 14.32
C GLY A 603 -4.06 -10.20 14.61
N GLY A 604 -3.62 -11.03 15.56
CA GLY A 604 -2.21 -11.22 15.89
C GLY A 604 -1.39 -11.90 14.78
N GLU A 605 -1.96 -12.84 14.02
CA GLU A 605 -1.30 -13.42 12.83
C GLU A 605 -1.16 -12.37 11.73
N ALA A 606 -2.24 -11.64 11.41
CA ALA A 606 -2.21 -10.57 10.43
C ALA A 606 -1.13 -9.52 10.78
N GLN A 607 -1.07 -9.10 12.05
CA GLN A 607 -0.08 -8.17 12.54
C GLN A 607 1.36 -8.69 12.36
N ARG A 608 1.62 -9.97 12.69
CA ARG A 608 2.94 -10.60 12.52
C ARG A 608 3.33 -10.74 11.05
N VAL A 609 2.39 -11.03 10.14
CA VAL A 609 2.65 -11.02 8.69
C VAL A 609 3.06 -9.62 8.22
N LYS A 610 2.40 -8.56 8.71
CA LYS A 610 2.80 -7.17 8.39
C LYS A 610 4.20 -6.86 8.89
N LEU A 611 4.52 -7.26 10.12
CA LEU A 611 5.84 -7.10 10.71
C LEU A 611 6.91 -7.81 9.87
N ALA A 612 6.67 -9.08 9.50
CA ALA A 612 7.57 -9.86 8.65
C ALA A 612 7.78 -9.25 7.26
N ALA A 613 6.73 -8.67 6.67
CA ALA A 613 6.80 -7.99 5.37
C ALA A 613 7.64 -6.71 5.40
N GLU A 614 7.72 -6.02 6.54
CA GLU A 614 8.60 -4.85 6.69
C GLU A 614 10.02 -5.26 7.08
N LEU A 615 10.20 -6.32 7.86
CA LEU A 615 11.51 -6.91 8.21
C LEU A 615 12.28 -7.43 7.00
N SER A 616 11.57 -7.86 5.96
CA SER A 616 12.19 -8.38 4.74
C SER A 616 12.72 -7.26 3.82
N ARG A 617 12.34 -6.01 4.05
CA ARG A 617 12.77 -4.86 3.24
C ARG A 617 14.15 -4.38 3.68
N PRO A 618 14.93 -3.72 2.79
CA PRO A 618 16.22 -3.15 3.15
C PRO A 618 16.06 -2.12 4.28
N ASP A 619 16.86 -2.30 5.33
CA ASP A 619 16.85 -1.45 6.51
C ASP A 619 17.71 -0.19 6.31
N THR A 620 17.29 0.93 6.89
CA THR A 620 18.00 2.22 6.81
C THR A 620 18.66 2.60 8.14
N GLY A 621 18.40 1.86 9.22
CA GLY A 621 18.79 2.15 10.60
C GLY A 621 18.10 3.39 11.19
N GLN A 622 17.14 3.99 10.49
CA GLN A 622 16.47 5.25 10.85
C GLN A 622 14.95 5.15 10.67
N THR A 623 14.40 3.95 10.86
CA THR A 623 12.96 3.70 10.77
C THR A 623 12.31 3.70 12.15
N LEU A 624 11.15 4.33 12.27
CA LEU A 624 10.30 4.27 13.46
C LEU A 624 9.17 3.26 13.26
N TYR A 625 9.17 2.20 14.06
CA TYR A 625 8.09 1.21 14.11
C TYR A 625 7.13 1.55 15.25
N LEU A 626 5.84 1.65 14.94
CA LEU A 626 4.74 1.83 15.89
C LEU A 626 3.90 0.56 15.87
N LEU A 627 3.86 -0.18 16.98
CA LEU A 627 3.08 -1.41 17.10
C LEU A 627 2.00 -1.25 18.18
N ASP A 628 0.77 -1.64 17.83
CA ASP A 628 -0.38 -1.59 18.73
C ASP A 628 -0.68 -2.98 19.28
N GLU A 629 -0.48 -3.18 20.58
CA GLU A 629 -0.70 -4.43 21.33
C GLU A 629 -0.21 -5.70 20.61
N PRO A 630 1.09 -5.78 20.21
CA PRO A 630 1.63 -6.89 19.44
C PRO A 630 1.66 -8.23 20.20
N THR A 631 1.35 -8.24 21.49
CA THR A 631 1.27 -9.46 22.32
C THR A 631 -0.09 -10.13 22.33
N THR A 632 -1.09 -9.53 21.67
CA THR A 632 -2.44 -10.11 21.52
C THR A 632 -2.39 -11.46 20.83
N GLY A 633 -3.10 -12.47 21.32
CA GLY A 633 -3.12 -13.79 20.67
C GLY A 633 -1.88 -14.65 20.91
N LEU A 634 -0.95 -14.26 21.79
CA LEU A 634 0.34 -14.92 21.94
C LEU A 634 0.50 -15.66 23.25
N HIS A 635 0.85 -16.94 23.14
CA HIS A 635 1.36 -17.72 24.25
C HIS A 635 2.76 -17.22 24.70
N PHE A 636 3.15 -17.50 25.95
CA PHE A 636 4.41 -17.03 26.55
C PHE A 636 5.67 -17.34 25.72
N ASP A 637 5.72 -18.50 25.05
CA ASP A 637 6.87 -18.86 24.20
C ASP A 637 6.93 -18.07 22.89
N ASP A 638 5.77 -17.73 22.32
CA ASP A 638 5.71 -16.91 21.10
C ASP A 638 5.97 -15.44 21.40
N LEU A 639 5.54 -14.97 22.59
CA LEU A 639 5.92 -13.66 23.11
C LEU A 639 7.44 -13.51 23.21
N ARG A 640 8.15 -14.55 23.66
CA ARG A 640 9.62 -14.56 23.70
C ARG A 640 10.24 -14.41 22.31
N LYS A 641 9.76 -15.17 21.31
CA LYS A 641 10.23 -15.06 19.91
C LYS A 641 9.98 -13.67 19.34
N LEU A 642 8.78 -13.10 19.59
CA LEU A 642 8.45 -11.75 19.17
C LEU A 642 9.40 -10.73 19.81
N LEU A 643 9.67 -10.83 21.11
CA LEU A 643 10.63 -9.96 21.79
C LEU A 643 12.02 -10.04 21.16
N ASP A 644 12.50 -11.24 20.82
CA ASP A 644 13.78 -11.40 20.12
C ASP A 644 13.78 -10.64 18.78
N VAL A 645 12.69 -10.71 18.01
CA VAL A 645 12.55 -9.97 16.75
C VAL A 645 12.53 -8.44 16.96
N LEU A 646 11.75 -7.95 17.93
CA LEU A 646 11.71 -6.51 18.24
C LEU A 646 13.07 -6.01 18.70
N GLN A 647 13.79 -6.81 19.48
CA GLN A 647 15.13 -6.48 19.95
C GLN A 647 16.15 -6.45 18.79
N ARG A 648 16.04 -7.35 17.81
CA ARG A 648 16.85 -7.32 16.58
C ARG A 648 16.62 -6.05 15.77
N LEU A 649 15.36 -5.62 15.61
CA LEU A 649 15.03 -4.37 14.91
C LEU A 649 15.75 -3.17 15.52
N VAL A 650 15.76 -3.08 16.84
CA VAL A 650 16.41 -1.98 17.55
C VAL A 650 17.94 -2.08 17.45
N ASP A 651 18.52 -3.29 17.37
CA ASP A 651 19.97 -3.46 17.12
C ASP A 651 20.43 -2.98 15.75
N LEU A 652 19.55 -3.00 14.75
CA LEU A 652 19.82 -2.43 13.43
C LEU A 652 19.87 -0.89 13.44
N GLY A 653 19.55 -0.26 14.58
CA GLY A 653 19.52 1.19 14.77
C GLY A 653 18.11 1.79 14.75
N ASN A 654 17.09 0.99 14.43
CA ASN A 654 15.71 1.47 14.38
C ASN A 654 15.13 1.78 15.76
N THR A 655 14.04 2.54 15.76
CA THR A 655 13.27 2.81 16.97
C THR A 655 11.98 2.02 16.95
N VAL A 656 11.69 1.30 18.04
CA VAL A 656 10.46 0.51 18.16
C VAL A 656 9.65 1.06 19.33
N VAL A 657 8.44 1.54 19.04
CA VAL A 657 7.48 2.03 20.03
C VAL A 657 6.30 1.08 20.03
N VAL A 658 5.99 0.55 21.22
CA VAL A 658 4.93 -0.43 21.42
C VAL A 658 3.89 0.12 22.40
N ILE A 659 2.61 0.05 22.03
CA ILE A 659 1.50 0.27 22.97
C ILE A 659 1.21 -1.07 23.61
N GLU A 660 1.40 -1.18 24.92
CA GLU A 660 1.30 -2.48 25.58
C GLU A 660 0.77 -2.43 27.01
N HIS A 661 0.19 -3.55 27.39
CA HIS A 661 -0.35 -3.85 28.71
C HIS A 661 0.32 -5.09 29.32
N ASN A 662 0.94 -5.95 28.50
CA ASN A 662 1.60 -7.16 28.96
C ASN A 662 2.90 -6.83 29.71
N LEU A 663 2.98 -7.26 30.98
CA LEU A 663 4.11 -6.97 31.86
C LEU A 663 5.42 -7.58 31.39
N ASP A 664 5.40 -8.72 30.68
CA ASP A 664 6.60 -9.40 30.19
C ASP A 664 7.28 -8.63 29.04
N LEU A 665 6.50 -7.92 28.22
CA LEU A 665 7.06 -7.01 27.23
C LEU A 665 7.50 -5.70 27.86
N ILE A 666 6.69 -5.13 28.77
CA ILE A 666 6.98 -3.86 29.44
C ILE A 666 8.28 -3.95 30.26
N LYS A 667 8.51 -5.06 30.98
CA LYS A 667 9.77 -5.28 31.73
C LYS A 667 10.99 -5.43 30.82
N SER A 668 10.79 -5.80 29.55
CA SER A 668 11.85 -6.00 28.55
C SER A 668 12.19 -4.71 27.78
N ALA A 669 11.38 -3.66 27.89
CA ALA A 669 11.57 -2.38 27.22
C ALA A 669 12.75 -1.57 27.80
N ASP A 670 13.45 -0.81 26.95
CA ASP A 670 14.53 0.09 27.40
C ASP A 670 13.96 1.32 28.11
N TRP A 671 12.81 1.81 27.64
CA TRP A 671 12.14 3.00 28.14
C TRP A 671 10.64 2.79 28.26
N ILE A 672 10.02 3.31 29.30
CA ILE A 672 8.57 3.29 29.53
C ILE A 672 8.05 4.72 29.57
N ILE A 673 6.89 4.95 28.97
CA ILE A 673 6.10 6.18 29.10
C ILE A 673 4.70 5.78 29.57
N ASP A 674 4.36 6.14 30.80
CA ASP A 674 3.10 5.77 31.44
C ASP A 674 2.08 6.91 31.33
N ILE A 675 0.94 6.66 30.67
CA ILE A 675 -0.14 7.62 30.44
C ILE A 675 -1.32 7.32 31.37
N GLY A 676 -1.83 8.35 32.05
CA GLY A 676 -2.90 8.20 33.04
C GLY A 676 -3.21 9.53 33.73
N PRO A 677 -3.52 9.55 35.04
CA PRO A 677 -3.54 8.41 35.98
C PRO A 677 -4.72 7.45 35.80
N GLU A 678 -5.83 7.91 35.25
CA GLU A 678 -7.05 7.13 35.05
C GLU A 678 -7.48 7.17 33.58
N ALA A 679 -8.63 6.57 33.27
CA ALA A 679 -9.24 6.58 31.94
C ALA A 679 -10.14 7.81 31.72
N GLY A 680 -10.46 8.12 30.46
CA GLY A 680 -11.39 9.19 30.09
C GLY A 680 -10.89 10.58 30.48
N GLU A 681 -11.79 11.45 30.95
CA GLU A 681 -11.46 12.82 31.35
C GLU A 681 -10.45 12.90 32.51
N ALA A 682 -10.39 11.87 33.36
CA ALA A 682 -9.43 11.80 34.45
C ALA A 682 -8.01 11.40 33.99
N GLY A 683 -7.86 10.97 32.73
CA GLY A 683 -6.60 10.59 32.09
C GLY A 683 -5.91 11.73 31.33
N GLY A 684 -5.20 11.34 30.27
CA GLY A 684 -4.64 12.26 29.28
C GLY A 684 -3.37 12.98 29.70
N GLN A 685 -2.61 12.46 30.66
CA GLN A 685 -1.33 13.03 31.11
C GLN A 685 -0.24 11.97 31.20
N ILE A 686 1.02 12.36 31.00
CA ILE A 686 2.16 11.48 31.28
C ILE A 686 2.39 11.46 32.80
N VAL A 687 2.16 10.31 33.42
CA VAL A 687 2.32 10.09 34.87
C VAL A 687 3.80 9.94 35.22
N GLY A 688 4.55 9.26 34.35
CA GLY A 688 5.98 9.06 34.52
C GLY A 688 6.62 8.48 33.28
N GLN A 689 7.93 8.72 33.14
CA GLN A 689 8.75 8.18 32.07
C GLN A 689 10.12 7.80 32.63
N GLY A 690 10.75 6.78 32.05
CA GLY A 690 12.05 6.26 32.49
C GLY A 690 12.25 4.79 32.14
N THR A 691 13.41 4.25 32.50
CA THR A 691 13.63 2.79 32.47
C THR A 691 12.63 2.09 33.42
N PRO A 692 12.25 0.82 33.17
CA PRO A 692 11.39 0.03 34.06
C PRO A 692 11.72 0.11 35.55
N GLU A 693 13.00 0.00 35.90
CA GLU A 693 13.49 0.03 37.29
C GLU A 693 13.38 1.43 37.90
N ALA A 694 13.78 2.46 37.14
CA ALA A 694 13.69 3.85 37.60
C ALA A 694 12.24 4.25 37.85
N LEU A 695 11.31 3.88 36.96
CA LEU A 695 9.89 4.18 37.12
C LEU A 695 9.32 3.45 38.35
N SER A 696 9.59 2.15 38.50
CA SER A 696 9.12 1.34 39.63
C SER A 696 9.66 1.85 40.97
N LYS A 697 10.98 2.11 41.08
CA LYS A 697 11.60 2.70 42.27
C LYS A 697 11.03 4.07 42.60
N LYS A 698 10.79 4.89 41.56
CA LYS A 698 10.21 6.22 41.73
C LYS A 698 8.85 6.10 42.40
N PHE A 699 8.01 5.11 42.09
CA PHE A 699 6.64 4.97 42.62
C PHE A 699 6.47 3.96 43.77
N ALA A 700 7.52 3.25 44.19
CA ALA A 700 7.50 2.29 45.31
C ALA A 700 7.46 2.93 46.72
N GLY A 701 7.78 4.23 46.87
CA GLY A 701 7.85 4.90 48.17
C GLY A 701 6.49 5.16 48.85
N LYS A 702 6.46 5.12 50.19
CA LYS A 702 5.26 5.40 51.04
C LYS A 702 4.77 6.87 51.01
N THR A 703 5.42 7.75 50.26
CA THR A 703 5.00 9.15 50.11
C THR A 703 3.75 9.24 49.22
N LYS A 704 2.61 9.66 49.79
CA LYS A 704 1.39 9.97 49.04
C LYS A 704 1.70 10.99 47.94
N ARG A 705 1.88 10.52 46.71
CA ARG A 705 2.00 11.37 45.54
C ARG A 705 0.63 11.78 45.01
N LYS A 706 0.61 12.92 44.33
CA LYS A 706 -0.60 13.54 43.77
C LYS A 706 -1.19 12.75 42.59
N VAL A 707 -0.38 11.97 41.87
CA VAL A 707 -0.77 11.17 40.70
C VAL A 707 -0.13 9.78 40.80
N PRO A 708 -0.92 8.68 40.89
CA PRO A 708 -0.39 7.32 40.94
C PRO A 708 -0.07 6.78 39.54
N SER A 709 1.03 6.02 39.40
CA SER A 709 1.28 5.14 38.25
C SER A 709 0.78 3.74 38.60
N HIS A 710 -0.16 3.22 37.81
CA HIS A 710 -0.68 1.85 37.99
C HIS A 710 0.29 0.82 37.42
N THR A 711 0.91 1.13 36.27
CA THR A 711 1.93 0.29 35.65
C THR A 711 3.13 0.07 36.56
N ALA A 712 3.67 1.13 37.17
CA ALA A 712 4.83 1.01 38.06
C ALA A 712 4.56 0.14 39.30
N LYS A 713 3.31 0.12 39.80
CA LYS A 713 2.91 -0.74 40.93
C LYS A 713 2.81 -2.20 40.52
N ALA A 714 2.28 -2.48 39.33
CA ALA A 714 2.17 -3.83 38.79
C ALA A 714 3.55 -4.40 38.39
N LEU A 715 4.46 -3.54 37.93
CA LEU A 715 5.79 -3.94 37.46
C LEU A 715 6.78 -4.21 38.59
N ALA A 716 6.64 -3.56 39.75
CA ALA A 716 7.53 -3.73 40.89
C ALA A 716 7.73 -5.19 41.34
N PRO A 717 6.67 -6.00 41.60
CA PRO A 717 6.86 -7.40 42.00
C PRO A 717 7.55 -8.24 40.91
N VAL A 718 7.23 -7.99 39.63
CA VAL A 718 7.81 -8.72 38.50
C VAL A 718 9.31 -8.44 38.36
N LEU A 719 9.75 -7.21 38.61
CA LEU A 719 11.18 -6.85 38.60
C LEU A 719 11.93 -7.43 39.80
N ASP A 720 11.28 -7.53 40.97
CA ASP A 720 11.88 -8.10 42.18
C ASP A 720 12.04 -9.63 42.09
N GLU A 721 11.18 -10.33 41.35
CA GLU A 721 11.23 -11.79 41.17
C GLU A 721 12.39 -12.27 40.27
N GLY A 722 12.79 -11.49 39.25
CA GLY A 722 13.74 -11.96 38.23
C GLY A 722 13.14 -13.05 37.32
N PRO A 723 13.94 -13.84 36.57
CA PRO A 723 15.40 -13.82 36.46
C PRO A 723 15.91 -12.70 35.53
N TYR A 724 17.15 -12.27 35.77
CA TYR A 724 17.87 -11.34 34.91
C TYR A 724 18.85 -12.10 34.01
N GLU A 725 18.90 -11.77 32.73
CA GLU A 725 19.84 -12.36 31.76
C GLU A 725 20.50 -11.28 30.89
N LYS A 726 21.73 -11.55 30.45
CA LYS A 726 22.43 -10.67 29.50
C LYS A 726 21.82 -10.80 28.11
N ARG A 727 21.56 -9.65 27.50
CA ARG A 727 21.02 -9.58 26.14
C ARG A 727 22.06 -10.00 25.10
N VAL A 728 21.66 -10.86 24.17
CA VAL A 728 22.46 -11.24 22.99
C VAL A 728 22.33 -10.15 21.92
N SER A 729 23.45 -9.57 21.50
CA SER A 729 23.47 -8.59 20.40
C SER A 729 23.36 -9.29 19.05
N PHE A 730 22.48 -8.80 18.19
CA PHE A 730 22.30 -9.33 16.85
C PHE A 730 23.30 -8.71 15.85
N ASP A 731 23.95 -9.53 15.03
CA ASP A 731 24.84 -9.08 13.95
C ASP A 731 24.14 -9.26 12.59
N PRO A 732 23.80 -8.16 11.88
CA PRO A 732 23.13 -8.23 10.58
C PRO A 732 23.93 -8.95 9.48
N SER A 733 25.27 -9.02 9.59
CA SER A 733 26.10 -9.66 8.57
C SER A 733 25.90 -11.17 8.43
N VAL A 734 25.29 -11.81 9.43
CA VAL A 734 25.07 -13.26 9.48
C VAL A 734 23.92 -13.71 8.57
N ILE A 735 22.91 -12.85 8.33
CA ILE A 735 21.74 -13.19 7.50
C ILE A 735 22.02 -13.02 6.00
N ASP A 736 22.86 -12.06 5.63
CA ASP A 736 23.14 -11.71 4.24
C ASP A 736 24.33 -12.50 3.64
N ALA A 737 24.89 -13.47 4.38
CA ALA A 737 25.96 -14.33 3.87
C ALA A 737 25.43 -15.31 2.81
N GLU A 738 25.99 -15.26 1.60
CA GLU A 738 25.75 -16.25 0.54
C GLU A 738 26.22 -17.63 1.01
N GLN A 739 25.35 -18.62 0.84
CA GLN A 739 25.63 -20.02 1.20
C GLN A 739 26.07 -20.80 -0.05
N GLU A 740 26.88 -21.84 0.18
CA GLU A 740 27.34 -22.73 -0.90
C GLU A 740 26.14 -23.49 -1.50
N GLY A 741 25.80 -23.18 -2.77
CA GLY A 741 24.63 -23.76 -3.46
C GLY A 741 23.48 -22.77 -3.73
N ASP A 742 23.63 -21.50 -3.36
CA ASP A 742 22.67 -20.45 -3.68
C ASP A 742 22.52 -20.24 -5.20
N LEU A 743 21.29 -20.25 -5.68
CA LEU A 743 20.93 -20.06 -7.09
C LEU A 743 20.22 -18.71 -7.26
N SER A 744 20.62 -17.93 -8.27
CA SER A 744 19.82 -16.78 -8.67
C SER A 744 18.58 -17.25 -9.43
N ILE A 745 17.45 -16.55 -9.26
CA ILE A 745 16.20 -16.88 -9.97
C ILE A 745 16.40 -16.84 -11.50
N SER A 746 17.34 -16.02 -11.99
CA SER A 746 17.73 -15.98 -13.40
C SER A 746 18.40 -17.25 -13.89
N ASP A 747 19.21 -17.91 -13.05
CA ASP A 747 20.00 -19.08 -13.44
C ASP A 747 19.18 -20.38 -13.44
N VAL A 748 18.02 -20.37 -12.79
CA VAL A 748 17.12 -21.53 -12.72
C VAL A 748 16.57 -21.83 -14.11
N GLY A 749 16.89 -23.02 -14.63
CA GLY A 749 16.42 -23.47 -15.93
C GLY A 749 17.26 -23.01 -17.13
N ASP A 750 18.44 -22.42 -16.91
CA ASP A 750 19.39 -22.07 -17.97
C ASP A 750 20.37 -23.22 -18.29
N GLN A 751 20.52 -24.18 -17.37
CA GLN A 751 21.31 -25.40 -17.59
C GLN A 751 20.56 -26.50 -18.37
N ALA A 752 19.24 -26.38 -18.52
CA ALA A 752 18.44 -27.36 -19.25
C ALA A 752 18.41 -27.01 -20.75
N SER A 753 19.03 -27.83 -21.60
CA SER A 753 18.90 -27.71 -23.05
C SER A 753 17.44 -27.85 -23.45
N MET A 754 16.91 -26.85 -24.13
CA MET A 754 15.49 -26.85 -24.50
C MET A 754 15.22 -27.86 -25.61
N PRO A 755 14.01 -28.45 -25.72
CA PRO A 755 13.72 -29.45 -26.75
C PRO A 755 14.02 -28.99 -28.19
N TRP A 756 13.82 -27.71 -28.48
CA TRP A 756 14.13 -27.12 -29.80
C TRP A 756 15.64 -26.90 -30.05
N GLU A 757 16.46 -26.84 -29.00
CA GLU A 757 17.92 -26.77 -29.11
C GLU A 757 18.53 -28.17 -29.29
N VAL A 758 17.85 -29.21 -28.81
CA VAL A 758 18.29 -30.61 -28.94
C VAL A 758 17.88 -31.20 -30.29
N ASP A 759 16.60 -31.08 -30.67
CA ASP A 759 16.08 -31.52 -31.96
C ASP A 759 15.04 -30.53 -32.48
N GLY A 760 15.54 -29.41 -33.00
CA GLY A 760 14.72 -28.31 -33.50
C GLY A 760 13.75 -28.70 -34.61
N LEU A 761 14.17 -29.57 -35.53
CA LEU A 761 13.31 -30.02 -36.62
C LEU A 761 12.12 -30.82 -36.09
N LYS A 762 12.36 -31.80 -35.21
CA LYS A 762 11.28 -32.58 -34.59
C LYS A 762 10.37 -31.70 -33.73
N TRP A 763 10.94 -30.76 -32.96
CA TRP A 763 10.15 -29.81 -32.18
C TRP A 763 9.19 -29.02 -33.06
N HIS A 764 9.67 -28.38 -34.12
CA HIS A 764 8.85 -27.50 -34.94
C HIS A 764 7.89 -28.22 -35.89
N THR A 765 8.03 -29.53 -36.08
CA THR A 765 7.21 -30.33 -37.01
C THR A 765 6.28 -31.34 -36.33
N VAL A 766 6.65 -31.86 -35.15
CA VAL A 766 5.87 -32.86 -34.42
C VAL A 766 5.47 -32.33 -33.05
N ASP A 767 6.45 -31.99 -32.21
CA ASP A 767 6.23 -31.70 -30.78
C ASP A 767 5.81 -30.24 -30.49
N ARG A 768 5.49 -29.47 -31.54
CA ARG A 768 5.24 -28.02 -31.47
C ARG A 768 4.01 -27.67 -30.65
N VAL A 769 4.12 -26.55 -29.94
CA VAL A 769 3.05 -26.01 -29.11
C VAL A 769 2.76 -24.55 -29.48
N GLY A 770 1.49 -24.18 -29.43
CA GLY A 770 1.00 -22.84 -29.71
C GLY A 770 1.51 -21.79 -28.71
N ARG A 771 1.24 -20.52 -28.99
CA ARG A 771 1.75 -19.38 -28.20
C ARG A 771 1.31 -19.42 -26.74
N ARG A 772 0.16 -20.02 -26.43
CA ARG A 772 -0.40 -20.11 -25.07
C ARG A 772 -0.35 -21.54 -24.50
N GLY A 773 0.34 -22.47 -25.16
CA GLY A 773 0.41 -23.86 -24.72
C GLY A 773 -0.59 -24.79 -25.43
N GLU A 774 -1.41 -24.28 -26.34
CA GLU A 774 -2.41 -25.05 -27.09
C GLU A 774 -1.77 -25.97 -28.15
N PRO A 775 -2.39 -27.12 -28.51
CA PRO A 775 -1.86 -27.99 -29.55
C PRO A 775 -1.96 -27.34 -30.94
N CYS A 776 -0.86 -27.40 -31.71
CA CYS A 776 -0.85 -26.98 -33.11
C CYS A 776 -1.43 -28.07 -34.02
N ARG A 777 -2.31 -27.69 -34.95
CA ARG A 777 -3.11 -28.57 -35.81
C ARG A 777 -2.81 -28.46 -37.31
N TRP A 778 -1.97 -27.52 -37.74
CA TRP A 778 -1.48 -27.47 -39.13
C TRP A 778 -0.47 -28.61 -39.38
N ASP A 779 -0.34 -29.09 -40.61
CA ASP A 779 0.50 -30.25 -40.95
C ASP A 779 2.00 -29.93 -40.87
N GLY A 780 2.70 -30.61 -39.96
CA GLY A 780 4.14 -30.48 -39.73
C GLY A 780 5.00 -30.79 -40.94
N LYS A 781 4.51 -31.63 -41.86
CA LYS A 781 5.21 -32.04 -43.08
C LYS A 781 5.52 -30.85 -43.98
N ILE A 782 4.67 -29.82 -43.98
CA ILE A 782 4.86 -28.58 -44.73
C ILE A 782 6.24 -27.98 -44.43
N LEU A 783 6.54 -27.81 -43.14
CA LEU A 783 7.77 -27.13 -42.73
C LEU A 783 9.01 -27.98 -43.05
N ALA A 784 8.95 -29.28 -42.80
CA ALA A 784 10.06 -30.20 -43.06
C ALA A 784 10.49 -30.18 -44.54
N GLU A 785 9.54 -30.29 -45.46
CA GLU A 785 9.79 -30.33 -46.90
C GLU A 785 10.23 -28.97 -47.45
N VAL A 786 9.65 -27.87 -46.94
CA VAL A 786 10.07 -26.51 -47.32
C VAL A 786 11.52 -26.26 -46.92
N ILE A 787 11.92 -26.62 -45.69
CA ILE A 787 13.32 -26.49 -45.23
C ILE A 787 14.24 -27.32 -46.12
N GLN A 788 13.92 -28.60 -46.35
CA GLN A 788 14.72 -29.48 -47.18
C GLN A 788 14.89 -28.95 -48.62
N ARG A 789 13.83 -28.36 -49.19
CA ARG A 789 13.86 -27.79 -50.54
C ARG A 789 14.69 -26.50 -50.61
N ILE A 790 14.63 -25.66 -49.58
CA ILE A 790 15.45 -24.43 -49.48
C ILE A 790 16.93 -24.78 -49.36
N GLU A 791 17.27 -25.75 -48.49
CA GLU A 791 18.65 -26.24 -48.30
C GLU A 791 19.23 -26.82 -49.60
N LYS A 792 18.40 -27.40 -50.47
CA LYS A 792 18.81 -27.92 -51.78
C LYS A 792 19.06 -26.83 -52.85
N HIS A 793 18.51 -25.63 -52.69
CA HIS A 793 18.43 -24.62 -53.76
C HIS A 793 19.23 -23.32 -53.55
N GLY A 794 20.17 -23.26 -52.59
CA GLY A 794 21.06 -22.10 -52.48
C GLY A 794 22.16 -22.22 -51.42
N SER A 795 23.07 -21.25 -51.42
CA SER A 795 24.11 -21.07 -50.40
C SER A 795 23.54 -20.29 -49.20
N PHE A 796 22.73 -20.95 -48.37
CA PHE A 796 22.19 -20.39 -47.12
C PHE A 796 23.03 -20.83 -45.90
N SER A 797 22.80 -20.22 -44.73
CA SER A 797 23.33 -20.75 -43.47
C SER A 797 22.54 -21.97 -43.02
N ASP A 798 23.07 -22.72 -42.05
CA ASP A 798 22.29 -23.76 -41.36
C ASP A 798 21.00 -23.16 -40.78
N THR A 799 19.96 -23.98 -40.76
CA THR A 799 18.64 -23.61 -40.24
C THR A 799 18.73 -23.34 -38.74
N ASP A 800 18.31 -22.14 -38.32
CA ASP A 800 18.34 -21.69 -36.93
C ASP A 800 17.03 -22.08 -36.21
N TYR A 801 17.18 -22.97 -35.23
CA TYR A 801 16.11 -23.45 -34.35
C TYR A 801 16.21 -22.88 -32.93
N SER A 802 17.01 -21.83 -32.68
CA SER A 802 17.26 -21.30 -31.33
C SER A 802 16.02 -20.68 -30.66
N SER A 803 14.88 -20.62 -31.36
CA SER A 803 13.64 -20.03 -30.88
C SER A 803 12.53 -21.07 -30.86
N ARG A 804 11.86 -21.21 -29.71
CA ARG A 804 10.68 -22.06 -29.52
C ARG A 804 9.60 -21.93 -30.60
N THR A 805 9.44 -20.75 -31.19
CA THR A 805 8.27 -20.41 -32.02
C THR A 805 8.59 -19.99 -33.45
N VAL A 806 9.88 -19.80 -33.77
CA VAL A 806 10.32 -19.29 -35.06
C VAL A 806 11.48 -20.14 -35.57
N VAL A 807 11.36 -20.63 -36.80
CA VAL A 807 12.48 -21.21 -37.54
C VAL A 807 12.99 -20.17 -38.52
N GLU A 808 14.29 -19.90 -38.50
CA GLU A 808 14.94 -18.92 -39.37
C GLU A 808 15.97 -19.59 -40.29
N ILE A 809 15.94 -19.27 -41.58
CA ILE A 809 17.03 -19.58 -42.52
C ILE A 809 17.59 -18.25 -43.03
N ALA A 810 18.87 -18.02 -42.75
CA ALA A 810 19.56 -16.80 -43.10
C ALA A 810 20.53 -16.96 -44.28
N ALA A 811 21.01 -15.84 -44.81
CA ALA A 811 22.14 -15.84 -45.73
C ALA A 811 23.42 -16.32 -45.02
N GLN A 812 24.40 -16.85 -45.77
CA GLN A 812 25.69 -17.29 -45.19
C GLN A 812 26.42 -16.22 -44.37
N LYS A 813 26.27 -14.94 -44.73
CA LYS A 813 26.73 -13.82 -43.88
C LYS A 813 25.53 -13.25 -43.14
N LYS A 814 25.54 -13.30 -41.80
CA LYS A 814 24.49 -12.70 -40.95
C LYS A 814 24.16 -11.23 -41.29
N SER A 815 25.12 -10.46 -41.82
CA SER A 815 24.92 -9.06 -42.25
C SER A 815 24.02 -8.88 -43.47
N GLN A 816 23.78 -9.94 -44.25
CA GLN A 816 22.92 -9.92 -45.44
C GLN A 816 21.44 -10.21 -45.12
N GLY A 817 21.14 -10.60 -43.87
CA GLY A 817 19.78 -10.79 -43.36
C GLY A 817 19.19 -12.19 -43.60
N TRP A 818 17.94 -12.38 -43.17
CA TRP A 818 17.21 -13.63 -43.28
C TRP A 818 16.49 -13.79 -44.63
N PHE A 819 16.39 -15.03 -45.12
CA PHE A 819 15.63 -15.40 -46.31
C PHE A 819 14.25 -15.94 -45.95
N PHE A 820 14.17 -16.85 -44.96
CA PHE A 820 12.94 -17.53 -44.59
C PHE A 820 12.69 -17.46 -43.08
N HIS A 821 11.44 -17.18 -42.70
CA HIS A 821 10.93 -17.25 -41.33
C HIS A 821 9.65 -18.08 -41.31
N ALA A 822 9.63 -19.16 -40.53
CA ALA A 822 8.41 -19.91 -40.23
C ALA A 822 7.96 -19.64 -38.80
N ILE A 823 6.77 -19.06 -38.63
CA ILE A 823 6.13 -18.88 -37.32
C ILE A 823 5.29 -20.13 -37.05
N THR A 824 5.75 -20.96 -36.13
CA THR A 824 5.24 -22.32 -35.89
C THR A 824 4.24 -22.41 -34.72
N ALA A 825 4.16 -21.37 -33.90
CA ALA A 825 3.32 -21.32 -32.70
C ALA A 825 1.87 -20.84 -32.95
N GLU A 826 1.41 -20.78 -34.20
CA GLU A 826 -0.01 -20.52 -34.50
C GLU A 826 -0.78 -21.85 -34.51
N ALA A 827 -1.91 -21.92 -33.80
CA ALA A 827 -2.63 -23.18 -33.56
C ALA A 827 -3.13 -23.85 -34.85
N TRP A 828 -3.56 -23.08 -35.86
CA TRP A 828 -4.25 -23.63 -37.04
C TRP A 828 -3.51 -23.45 -38.36
N LEU A 829 -2.57 -22.51 -38.46
CA LEU A 829 -1.90 -22.18 -39.71
C LEU A 829 -0.41 -22.04 -39.48
N LEU A 830 0.41 -22.63 -40.36
CA LEU A 830 1.82 -22.28 -40.46
C LEU A 830 1.95 -20.98 -41.25
N LYS A 831 2.52 -19.94 -40.62
CA LYS A 831 2.82 -18.68 -41.29
C LYS A 831 4.27 -18.67 -41.73
N MET A 832 4.48 -18.74 -43.03
CA MET A 832 5.78 -18.71 -43.68
C MET A 832 6.01 -17.34 -44.29
N LYS A 833 7.22 -16.79 -44.12
CA LYS A 833 7.62 -15.53 -44.71
C LYS A 833 8.91 -15.71 -45.47
N PHE A 834 8.93 -15.18 -46.69
CA PHE A 834 10.07 -15.22 -47.59
C PHE A 834 10.49 -13.81 -47.94
N ARG A 835 11.79 -13.55 -47.91
CA ARG A 835 12.38 -12.28 -48.32
C ARG A 835 13.04 -12.44 -49.68
N THR A 836 12.77 -11.52 -50.60
CA THR A 836 13.34 -11.54 -51.97
C THR A 836 13.52 -10.13 -52.52
N ALA A 837 14.01 -9.96 -53.75
CA ALA A 837 14.20 -8.65 -54.36
C ALA A 837 12.86 -7.93 -54.59
N THR A 838 12.83 -6.60 -54.42
CA THR A 838 11.65 -5.79 -54.76
C THR A 838 11.26 -5.98 -56.23
N GLY A 839 9.99 -6.29 -56.46
CA GLY A 839 9.43 -6.47 -57.81
C GLY A 839 9.57 -7.89 -58.37
N THR A 840 10.05 -8.86 -57.58
CA THR A 840 10.13 -10.28 -57.98
C THR A 840 8.74 -10.89 -58.16
N PHE A 841 7.80 -10.55 -57.28
CA PHE A 841 6.42 -11.02 -57.35
C PHE A 841 5.43 -9.86 -57.39
N ARG A 842 4.38 -10.01 -58.21
CA ARG A 842 3.19 -9.14 -58.22
C ARG A 842 2.04 -9.84 -57.52
N ARG A 843 1.35 -9.13 -56.63
CA ARG A 843 0.27 -9.69 -55.81
C ARG A 843 -0.87 -10.24 -56.68
N GLU A 844 -1.21 -9.53 -57.75
CA GLU A 844 -2.30 -9.85 -58.66
C GLU A 844 -2.06 -11.15 -59.45
N GLN A 845 -0.80 -11.58 -59.57
CA GLN A 845 -0.40 -12.80 -60.26
C GLN A 845 -0.18 -13.96 -59.28
N LEU A 846 0.51 -13.70 -58.16
CA LEU A 846 0.89 -14.74 -57.22
C LEU A 846 -0.30 -15.27 -56.40
N VAL A 847 -1.26 -14.40 -56.01
CA VAL A 847 -2.42 -14.82 -55.20
C VAL A 847 -3.32 -15.81 -55.97
N PRO A 848 -3.74 -15.53 -57.22
CA PRO A 848 -4.53 -16.49 -58.00
C PRO A 848 -3.75 -17.75 -58.37
N ALA A 849 -2.47 -17.62 -58.71
CA ALA A 849 -1.63 -18.76 -59.11
C ALA A 849 -1.43 -19.78 -57.97
N MET A 850 -1.33 -19.32 -56.72
CA MET A 850 -1.20 -20.18 -55.55
C MET A 850 -2.51 -20.91 -55.18
N GLY A 851 -3.67 -20.42 -55.63
CA GLY A 851 -4.95 -21.13 -55.48
C GLY A 851 -5.43 -21.40 -54.05
N LEU A 852 -4.83 -20.79 -53.03
CA LEU A 852 -5.20 -21.05 -51.62
C LEU A 852 -6.59 -20.50 -51.30
N LYS A 853 -7.49 -21.39 -50.88
CA LYS A 853 -8.84 -21.05 -50.37
C LYS A 853 -8.75 -20.02 -49.23
N THR A 854 -9.70 -19.09 -49.12
CA THR A 854 -9.79 -18.22 -47.94
C THR A 854 -10.28 -19.02 -46.73
N LEU A 855 -10.13 -18.50 -45.51
CA LEU A 855 -10.52 -19.24 -44.30
C LEU A 855 -12.04 -19.49 -44.25
N ASN A 856 -12.86 -18.56 -44.76
CA ASN A 856 -14.31 -18.77 -44.88
C ASN A 856 -14.73 -19.81 -45.93
N GLN A 857 -13.82 -20.25 -46.80
CA GLN A 857 -14.05 -21.32 -47.77
C GLN A 857 -13.60 -22.69 -47.23
N MET A 858 -13.17 -22.75 -45.97
CA MET A 858 -12.70 -23.95 -45.28
C MET A 858 -13.63 -24.24 -44.10
N ASP A 859 -14.64 -25.09 -44.31
CA ASP A 859 -15.63 -25.42 -43.27
C ASP A 859 -15.03 -26.20 -42.07
N GLU A 860 -13.82 -26.73 -42.23
CA GLU A 860 -13.12 -27.59 -41.26
C GLU A 860 -12.36 -26.80 -40.18
N LEU A 861 -12.22 -25.47 -40.32
CA LEU A 861 -11.44 -24.63 -39.42
C LEU A 861 -12.34 -23.68 -38.60
N PRO A 862 -12.20 -23.60 -37.27
CA PRO A 862 -12.97 -22.68 -36.42
C PRO A 862 -12.45 -21.23 -36.47
N VAL A 863 -11.88 -20.81 -37.61
CA VAL A 863 -11.24 -19.50 -37.79
C VAL A 863 -11.83 -18.84 -39.04
N TYR A 864 -12.40 -17.65 -38.89
CA TYR A 864 -13.05 -16.92 -39.97
C TYR A 864 -12.17 -15.84 -40.58
N GLY A 865 -12.25 -15.65 -41.89
CA GLY A 865 -11.54 -14.60 -42.61
C GLY A 865 -11.64 -14.72 -44.13
N ASN A 866 -11.96 -13.60 -44.79
CA ASN A 866 -11.99 -13.49 -46.26
C ASN A 866 -10.67 -12.96 -46.86
N GLU A 867 -9.66 -12.71 -46.04
CA GLU A 867 -8.37 -12.23 -46.55
C GLU A 867 -7.63 -13.33 -47.33
N PRO A 868 -6.96 -13.00 -48.45
CA PRO A 868 -6.06 -13.93 -49.11
C PRO A 868 -4.96 -14.42 -48.17
N ARG A 869 -4.70 -15.74 -48.16
CA ARG A 869 -3.64 -16.37 -47.35
C ARG A 869 -2.23 -16.16 -47.89
N VAL A 870 -2.09 -15.51 -49.05
CA VAL A 870 -0.82 -15.02 -49.62
C VAL A 870 -0.81 -13.50 -49.59
N LYS A 871 0.22 -12.90 -48.98
CA LYS A 871 0.42 -11.45 -48.91
C LYS A 871 1.79 -11.10 -49.45
N VAL A 872 1.84 -10.15 -50.39
CA VAL A 872 3.09 -9.60 -50.93
C VAL A 872 3.22 -8.16 -50.43
N LYS A 873 4.33 -7.83 -49.76
CA LYS A 873 4.60 -6.52 -49.18
C LYS A 873 5.99 -6.04 -49.63
N SER A 874 6.08 -4.81 -50.12
CA SER A 874 7.38 -4.17 -50.35
C SER A 874 7.91 -3.62 -49.03
N LEU A 875 9.08 -4.07 -48.61
CA LEU A 875 9.76 -3.57 -47.40
C LEU A 875 10.62 -2.33 -47.75
N ARG A 876 11.12 -1.62 -46.73
CA ARG A 876 12.08 -0.54 -46.95
C ARG A 876 13.41 -1.11 -47.49
N GLY A 877 13.91 -0.55 -48.58
CA GLY A 877 15.15 -0.99 -49.25
C GLY A 877 14.88 -1.92 -50.45
N PRO A 878 15.84 -2.74 -50.89
CA PRO A 878 15.71 -3.59 -52.08
C PRO A 878 14.90 -4.87 -51.84
N TRP A 879 14.07 -4.91 -50.79
CA TRP A 879 13.45 -6.13 -50.28
C TRP A 879 11.93 -6.15 -50.46
N GLN A 880 11.40 -7.33 -50.76
CA GLN A 880 9.98 -7.67 -50.77
C GLN A 880 9.77 -8.89 -49.87
N GLU A 881 8.76 -8.83 -49.00
CA GLU A 881 8.32 -9.92 -48.13
C GLU A 881 7.08 -10.58 -48.75
N VAL A 882 7.12 -11.90 -48.91
CA VAL A 882 5.96 -12.72 -49.28
C VAL A 882 5.60 -13.58 -48.09
N GLU A 883 4.40 -13.37 -47.53
CA GLU A 883 3.83 -14.16 -46.44
C GLU A 883 2.82 -15.15 -47.02
N ILE A 884 2.97 -16.44 -46.71
CA ILE A 884 2.08 -17.54 -47.10
C ILE A 884 1.60 -18.23 -45.82
N ARG A 885 0.29 -18.47 -45.71
CA ARG A 885 -0.32 -19.19 -44.59
C ARG A 885 -0.96 -20.48 -45.07
N ALA A 886 -0.57 -21.61 -44.49
CA ALA A 886 -1.09 -22.92 -44.90
C ALA A 886 -1.49 -23.79 -43.71
N HIS A 887 -2.44 -24.69 -43.94
CA HIS A 887 -2.98 -25.61 -42.95
C HIS A 887 -2.55 -27.05 -43.23
N SER A 888 -2.77 -27.56 -44.45
CA SER A 888 -2.51 -28.96 -44.82
C SER A 888 -1.42 -29.09 -45.90
N TRP A 889 -0.76 -30.25 -45.96
CA TRP A 889 0.28 -30.53 -46.96
C TRP A 889 -0.21 -30.35 -48.41
N GLU A 890 -1.44 -30.79 -48.69
CA GLU A 890 -2.06 -30.74 -50.03
C GLU A 890 -2.21 -29.31 -50.58
N GLU A 891 -2.30 -28.30 -49.71
CA GLU A 891 -2.38 -26.90 -50.12
C GLU A 891 -1.08 -26.38 -50.75
N ILE A 892 0.06 -26.97 -50.36
CA ILE A 892 1.39 -26.49 -50.70
C ILE A 892 2.09 -27.40 -51.71
N ASP A 893 1.75 -28.69 -51.74
CA ASP A 893 2.36 -29.65 -52.66
C ASP A 893 1.85 -29.49 -54.09
N ASN A 894 2.20 -28.36 -54.71
CA ASN A 894 1.90 -28.07 -56.09
C ASN A 894 3.12 -27.44 -56.80
N PRO A 895 3.24 -27.61 -58.13
CA PRO A 895 4.40 -27.09 -58.87
C PRO A 895 4.59 -25.57 -58.76
N VAL A 896 3.50 -24.81 -58.60
CA VAL A 896 3.53 -23.34 -58.54
C VAL A 896 4.23 -22.85 -57.27
N PHE A 897 3.98 -23.49 -56.13
CA PHE A 897 4.61 -23.15 -54.87
C PHE A 897 6.11 -23.48 -54.88
N TRP A 898 6.50 -24.61 -55.47
CA TRP A 898 7.90 -25.00 -55.57
C TRP A 898 8.69 -24.08 -56.53
N GLU A 899 8.10 -23.70 -57.66
CA GLU A 899 8.67 -22.69 -58.57
C GLU A 899 8.79 -21.32 -57.90
N PHE A 900 7.83 -20.97 -57.04
CA PHE A 900 7.90 -19.76 -56.22
C PHE A 900 9.12 -19.76 -55.29
N ILE A 901 9.41 -20.85 -54.57
CA ILE A 901 10.58 -20.92 -53.68
C ILE A 901 11.88 -20.72 -54.48
N GLU A 902 12.02 -21.38 -55.63
CA GLU A 902 13.21 -21.25 -56.48
C GLU A 902 13.38 -19.81 -57.00
N THR A 903 12.28 -19.17 -57.41
CA THR A 903 12.28 -17.79 -57.89
C THR A 903 12.60 -16.80 -56.76
N ALA A 904 12.04 -17.04 -55.56
CA ALA A 904 12.29 -16.23 -54.37
C ALA A 904 13.77 -16.31 -53.95
N ALA A 905 14.36 -17.52 -53.95
CA ALA A 905 15.76 -17.75 -53.62
C ALA A 905 16.70 -17.08 -54.64
N LYS A 906 16.42 -17.19 -55.95
CA LYS A 906 17.18 -16.48 -57.00
C LYS A 906 17.09 -14.96 -56.86
N GLY A 907 15.90 -14.44 -56.54
CA GLY A 907 15.69 -13.02 -56.30
C GLY A 907 16.44 -12.53 -55.06
N PHE A 908 16.48 -13.33 -53.99
CA PHE A 908 17.26 -13.03 -52.79
C PHE A 908 18.78 -13.02 -53.08
N ALA A 909 19.28 -14.05 -53.76
CA ALA A 909 20.68 -14.17 -54.18
C ALA A 909 21.15 -12.97 -55.01
N LYS A 910 20.30 -12.48 -55.94
CA LYS A 910 20.60 -11.31 -56.77
C LYS A 910 20.83 -10.03 -55.94
N VAL A 911 20.14 -9.87 -54.82
CA VAL A 911 20.33 -8.72 -53.91
C VAL A 911 21.57 -8.89 -53.05
N THR A 912 21.82 -10.10 -52.53
CA THR A 912 22.99 -10.40 -51.69
C THR A 912 24.31 -10.43 -52.48
N ASP A 913 24.29 -10.81 -53.75
CA ASP A 913 25.46 -10.81 -54.66
C ASP A 913 25.73 -9.42 -55.26
N SER A 914 24.68 -8.64 -55.55
CA SER A 914 24.87 -7.26 -56.02
C SER A 914 25.38 -6.32 -54.93
N THR A 915 25.05 -6.58 -53.66
CA THR A 915 25.68 -5.89 -52.51
C THR A 915 27.15 -6.27 -52.32
N ALA A 916 27.61 -7.39 -52.88
CA ALA A 916 29.02 -7.77 -52.90
C ALA A 916 29.82 -7.12 -54.05
N LYS A 917 29.18 -6.77 -55.18
CA LYS A 917 29.87 -6.19 -56.36
C LYS A 917 29.90 -4.67 -56.43
N ASP A 918 29.02 -3.95 -55.73
CA ASP A 918 29.15 -2.49 -55.56
C ASP A 918 28.47 -2.02 -54.26
N PRO A 919 29.20 -1.96 -53.13
CA PRO A 919 28.68 -1.43 -51.88
C PRO A 919 28.18 0.03 -52.00
N ASN A 920 28.61 0.75 -53.04
CA ASN A 920 28.50 2.21 -53.11
C ASN A 920 27.23 2.72 -53.79
N LYS A 921 26.39 1.86 -54.38
CA LYS A 921 25.13 2.29 -55.00
C LYS A 921 24.00 2.57 -53.99
N HIS A 922 24.12 2.05 -52.77
CA HIS A 922 23.08 2.14 -51.73
C HIS A 922 23.51 2.84 -50.42
N THR A 923 24.78 3.24 -50.27
CA THR A 923 25.30 3.94 -49.08
C THR A 923 26.04 5.25 -49.39
N PRO A 924 25.38 6.28 -49.97
CA PRO A 924 26.03 7.55 -50.33
C PRO A 924 26.71 8.27 -49.16
N TRP A 925 26.25 8.04 -47.92
CA TRP A 925 26.85 8.61 -46.70
C TRP A 925 28.25 8.06 -46.40
N LYS A 926 28.61 6.85 -46.80
CA LYS A 926 29.97 6.31 -46.58
C LYS A 926 31.05 7.02 -47.40
N LYS A 927 30.69 7.58 -48.56
CA LYS A 927 31.62 8.35 -49.43
C LYS A 927 31.62 9.84 -49.08
N ALA A 928 30.43 10.40 -48.84
CA ALA A 928 30.30 11.80 -48.46
C ALA A 928 30.72 12.05 -47.00
N GLY A 929 30.73 11.02 -46.14
CA GLY A 929 31.18 11.07 -44.76
C GLY A 929 30.54 12.23 -44.01
N GLN A 930 31.38 13.11 -43.48
CA GLN A 930 30.97 14.34 -42.82
C GLN A 930 30.01 15.19 -43.68
N GLN A 931 30.30 15.38 -44.98
CA GLN A 931 29.46 16.20 -45.87
C GLN A 931 28.02 15.68 -45.98
N TRP A 932 27.78 14.38 -45.78
CA TRP A 932 26.43 13.83 -45.75
C TRP A 932 25.61 14.38 -44.58
N HIS A 933 26.21 14.41 -43.39
CA HIS A 933 25.53 14.79 -42.15
C HIS A 933 25.22 16.28 -42.10
N PHE A 934 26.10 17.12 -42.63
CA PHE A 934 25.87 18.57 -42.81
C PHE A 934 24.91 18.89 -43.96
N SER A 935 24.73 17.99 -44.93
CA SER A 935 23.79 18.23 -46.03
C SER A 935 22.31 18.06 -45.62
N ARG A 936 21.40 18.76 -46.29
CA ARG A 936 19.95 18.53 -46.19
C ARG A 936 19.49 17.23 -46.86
N LYS A 937 20.39 16.46 -47.49
CA LYS A 937 20.07 15.17 -48.11
C LYS A 937 20.04 14.07 -47.02
N GLY A 938 19.10 13.13 -47.11
CA GLY A 938 19.03 11.96 -46.23
C GLY A 938 17.90 11.93 -45.18
N PHE A 939 17.11 13.00 -45.05
CA PHE A 939 15.90 13.00 -44.21
C PHE A 939 14.79 12.15 -44.85
N THR A 940 14.09 11.33 -44.04
CA THR A 940 13.05 10.43 -44.55
C THR A 940 11.67 11.09 -44.55
N GLY A 941 11.00 11.13 -45.71
CA GLY A 941 9.54 11.36 -45.79
C GLY A 941 9.07 12.79 -46.01
N GLY A 942 9.77 13.61 -46.80
CA GLY A 942 9.24 14.91 -47.30
C GLY A 942 8.84 15.93 -46.24
N ARG A 943 9.25 15.75 -44.98
CA ARG A 943 8.92 16.64 -43.86
C ARG A 943 9.81 17.89 -43.88
N ASN A 944 9.24 19.05 -43.55
CA ASN A 944 9.98 20.29 -43.37
C ASN A 944 10.89 20.19 -42.14
N ILE A 945 12.19 20.41 -42.34
CA ILE A 945 13.20 20.37 -41.27
C ILE A 945 13.05 21.63 -40.41
N GLN A 946 12.92 21.45 -39.10
CA GLN A 946 12.57 22.51 -38.14
C GLN A 946 13.78 23.17 -37.48
N TRP A 947 15.00 22.71 -37.75
CA TRP A 947 16.26 23.24 -37.21
C TRP A 947 17.21 23.69 -38.33
N PRO A 948 17.91 24.84 -38.17
CA PRO A 948 18.86 25.34 -39.16
C PRO A 948 20.20 24.59 -39.12
N ALA A 949 20.99 24.65 -40.19
CA ALA A 949 22.27 23.93 -40.27
C ALA A 949 23.27 24.43 -39.22
N GLU A 950 23.17 25.70 -38.83
CA GLU A 950 24.00 26.34 -37.80
C GLU A 950 23.98 25.57 -36.46
N VAL A 951 22.84 24.97 -36.08
CA VAL A 951 22.74 24.19 -34.82
C VAL A 951 23.71 22.99 -34.85
N TRP A 952 23.86 22.34 -36.00
CA TRP A 952 24.81 21.22 -36.10
C TRP A 952 26.25 21.69 -36.22
N GLU A 953 26.50 22.84 -36.86
CA GLU A 953 27.83 23.45 -36.96
C GLU A 953 28.37 23.88 -35.58
N ASP A 954 27.55 24.55 -34.78
CA ASP A 954 27.90 24.98 -33.42
C ASP A 954 28.11 23.80 -32.48
N LEU A 955 27.20 22.81 -32.49
CA LEU A 955 27.33 21.61 -31.66
C LEU A 955 28.56 20.79 -32.06
N TYR A 956 28.86 20.68 -33.36
CA TYR A 956 30.07 20.04 -33.84
C TYR A 956 31.32 20.79 -33.39
N GLY A 957 31.32 22.13 -33.45
CA GLY A 957 32.41 22.97 -32.95
C GLY A 957 32.67 22.78 -31.45
N LEU A 958 31.61 22.74 -30.64
CA LEU A 958 31.68 22.47 -29.21
C LEU A 958 32.24 21.07 -28.90
N LEU A 959 31.75 20.04 -29.59
CA LEU A 959 32.25 18.66 -29.37
C LEU A 959 33.71 18.50 -29.80
N HIS A 960 34.11 19.15 -30.89
CA HIS A 960 35.49 19.13 -31.38
C HIS A 960 36.44 19.92 -30.47
N SER A 961 36.00 21.01 -29.84
CA SER A 961 36.82 21.75 -28.87
C SER A 961 36.99 20.98 -27.56
N LEU A 962 35.97 20.23 -27.14
CA LEU A 962 36.00 19.40 -25.92
C LEU A 962 36.91 18.18 -26.06
N VAL A 963 36.89 17.51 -27.22
CA VAL A 963 37.71 16.32 -27.48
C VAL A 963 38.48 16.47 -28.79
N PRO A 964 39.59 17.24 -28.81
CA PRO A 964 40.38 17.49 -30.02
C PRO A 964 40.98 16.21 -30.64
N ASP A 965 41.29 15.22 -29.80
CA ASP A 965 41.82 13.91 -30.18
C ASP A 965 40.70 12.87 -30.49
N GLY A 966 39.42 13.29 -30.47
CA GLY A 966 38.26 12.43 -30.62
C GLY A 966 38.01 11.97 -32.05
N GLN A 967 37.64 10.70 -32.23
CA GLN A 967 37.36 10.16 -33.56
C GLN A 967 35.86 10.17 -33.87
N PHE A 968 35.44 11.04 -34.79
CA PHE A 968 34.09 10.99 -35.36
C PHE A 968 33.96 9.87 -36.41
N LEU A 969 33.04 8.95 -36.18
CA LEU A 969 32.69 7.85 -37.08
C LEU A 969 31.43 8.18 -37.88
N TRP A 970 31.64 8.48 -39.17
CA TRP A 970 30.61 8.88 -40.15
C TRP A 970 30.07 7.69 -40.98
N ASN A 971 29.96 6.51 -40.38
CA ASN A 971 29.67 5.27 -41.10
C ASN A 971 28.16 4.91 -41.17
N ASN A 972 27.30 5.69 -40.51
CA ASN A 972 25.86 5.47 -40.40
C ASN A 972 25.08 6.55 -41.17
N LYS A 973 23.90 6.21 -41.70
CA LYS A 973 23.06 7.11 -42.51
C LYS A 973 22.50 8.29 -41.71
N VAL A 974 22.26 8.08 -40.41
CA VAL A 974 21.47 8.97 -39.54
C VAL A 974 22.25 9.38 -38.30
N LEU A 975 23.08 8.47 -37.78
CA LEU A 975 23.84 8.67 -36.55
C LEU A 975 25.29 9.05 -36.85
N VAL A 976 25.87 9.86 -35.99
CA VAL A 976 27.31 10.16 -35.93
C VAL A 976 27.77 9.73 -34.55
N HIS A 977 28.81 8.90 -34.47
CA HIS A 977 29.36 8.45 -33.20
C HIS A 977 30.69 9.14 -32.94
N LEU A 978 30.89 9.70 -31.75
CA LEU A 978 32.15 10.29 -31.31
C LEU A 978 32.78 9.37 -30.26
N TYR A 979 34.00 8.90 -30.54
CA TYR A 979 34.78 8.08 -29.63
C TYR A 979 35.92 8.90 -29.03
N GLN A 980 36.17 8.71 -27.74
CA GLN A 980 37.39 9.19 -27.10
C GLN A 980 38.57 8.26 -27.45
N LYS A 981 39.80 8.77 -27.31
CA LYS A 981 41.04 8.06 -27.64
C LYS A 981 41.17 6.76 -26.83
N GLY A 982 41.11 5.61 -27.51
CA GLY A 982 41.19 4.29 -26.89
C GLY A 982 39.86 3.70 -26.38
N GLY A 983 38.75 4.44 -26.47
CA GLY A 983 37.43 3.98 -26.05
C GLY A 983 36.85 2.89 -26.98
N ARG A 984 36.31 1.80 -26.39
CA ARG A 984 35.61 0.73 -27.15
C ARG A 984 34.16 1.07 -27.48
N MET A 985 33.59 2.09 -26.84
CA MET A 985 32.20 2.53 -27.00
C MET A 985 32.15 4.04 -27.31
N PRO A 986 31.11 4.53 -27.99
CA PRO A 986 30.99 5.96 -28.28
C PRO A 986 30.72 6.73 -26.99
N TRP A 987 31.40 7.84 -26.77
CA TRP A 987 31.11 8.76 -25.66
C TRP A 987 29.79 9.49 -25.92
N VAL A 988 29.62 9.94 -27.16
CA VAL A 988 28.45 10.70 -27.61
C VAL A 988 27.97 10.16 -28.95
N THR A 989 26.65 10.09 -29.13
CA THR A 989 26.00 9.75 -30.40
C THR A 989 25.04 10.86 -30.82
N ILE A 990 25.16 11.35 -32.04
CA ILE A 990 24.33 12.43 -32.58
C ILE A 990 23.41 11.88 -33.67
N ASN A 991 22.11 12.15 -33.57
CA ASN A 991 21.14 11.87 -34.63
C ASN A 991 20.92 13.13 -35.49
N THR A 992 21.52 13.15 -36.67
CA THR A 992 21.52 14.33 -37.56
C THR A 992 20.41 14.32 -38.60
N LYS A 993 19.55 13.28 -38.66
CA LYS A 993 18.51 13.14 -39.71
C LYS A 993 17.09 13.00 -39.16
N LYS A 994 16.81 13.57 -37.99
CA LYS A 994 15.47 13.75 -37.44
C LYS A 994 14.95 15.15 -37.81
N ALA A 995 13.79 15.23 -38.47
CA ALA A 995 13.29 16.49 -39.05
C ALA A 995 12.88 17.54 -38.00
N GLU A 996 12.42 17.09 -36.83
CA GLU A 996 11.88 17.97 -35.77
C GLU A 996 12.97 18.62 -34.92
N ASP A 997 14.01 17.88 -34.53
CA ASP A 997 15.08 18.34 -33.65
C ASP A 997 16.38 17.55 -33.94
N LEU A 998 17.53 18.18 -33.71
CA LEU A 998 18.85 17.52 -33.64
C LEU A 998 18.97 16.85 -32.26
N VAL A 999 19.38 15.59 -32.19
CA VAL A 999 19.43 14.84 -30.91
C VAL A 999 20.84 14.44 -30.56
N LEU A 1000 21.31 14.88 -29.40
CA LEU A 1000 22.57 14.46 -28.77
C LEU A 1000 22.27 13.38 -27.74
N ILE A 1001 22.99 12.28 -27.78
CA ILE A 1001 22.87 11.17 -26.83
C ILE A 1001 24.22 11.04 -26.14
N VAL A 1002 24.27 11.35 -24.84
CA VAL A 1002 25.46 11.24 -24.01
C VAL A 1002 25.37 9.93 -23.21
N ASN A 1003 26.44 9.14 -23.22
CA ASN A 1003 26.52 7.91 -22.45
C ASN A 1003 27.14 8.23 -21.08
N THR A 1004 26.41 7.95 -20.01
CA THR A 1004 26.81 8.31 -18.64
C THR A 1004 26.82 7.06 -17.75
N PRO A 1005 27.67 6.96 -16.72
CA PRO A 1005 27.58 5.87 -15.73
C PRO A 1005 26.21 5.85 -15.03
N THR A 1006 25.67 4.66 -14.74
CA THR A 1006 24.34 4.53 -14.11
C THR A 1006 24.28 5.24 -12.76
N GLY A 1007 23.24 6.05 -12.56
CA GLY A 1007 22.95 6.70 -11.27
C GLY A 1007 23.77 7.95 -10.94
N GLN A 1008 24.67 8.41 -11.82
CA GLN A 1008 25.50 9.60 -11.57
C GLN A 1008 24.92 10.91 -12.12
N THR A 1009 23.95 10.87 -13.03
CA THR A 1009 23.31 12.09 -13.55
C THR A 1009 21.99 12.37 -12.82
N THR A 1010 21.92 13.45 -12.05
CA THR A 1010 20.66 13.90 -11.41
C THR A 1010 19.77 14.63 -12.41
N THR A 1011 18.45 14.45 -12.32
CA THR A 1011 17.47 15.11 -13.19
C THR A 1011 17.50 16.64 -13.09
N GLY A 1012 17.94 17.18 -11.95
CA GLY A 1012 18.15 18.62 -11.75
C GLY A 1012 19.30 19.18 -12.61
N ARG A 1013 20.41 18.44 -12.76
CA ARG A 1013 21.60 18.90 -13.50
C ARG A 1013 21.33 19.11 -14.99
N ILE A 1014 20.44 18.31 -15.56
CA ILE A 1014 20.07 18.34 -16.98
C ILE A 1014 18.76 19.11 -17.24
N ALA A 1015 18.19 19.76 -16.21
CA ALA A 1015 16.89 20.40 -16.30
C ALA A 1015 16.86 21.54 -17.33
N ASP A 1016 17.97 22.28 -17.44
CA ASP A 1016 18.11 23.47 -18.28
C ASP A 1016 18.82 23.20 -19.62
N LEU A 1017 19.18 21.93 -19.91
CA LEU A 1017 19.91 21.56 -21.12
C LEU A 1017 18.97 21.29 -22.30
N GLY A 1018 19.15 22.06 -23.36
CA GLY A 1018 18.36 21.96 -24.60
C GLY A 1018 16.86 22.15 -24.39
N ARG A 1019 16.09 21.95 -25.46
CA ARG A 1019 14.64 22.14 -25.45
C ARG A 1019 13.91 21.01 -24.72
N LYS A 1020 14.39 19.78 -24.90
CA LYS A 1020 13.83 18.56 -24.31
C LYS A 1020 14.97 17.65 -23.88
N ARG A 1021 14.74 16.86 -22.84
CA ARG A 1021 15.67 15.87 -22.32
C ARG A 1021 14.94 14.59 -21.91
N GLU A 1022 15.58 13.46 -22.13
CA GLU A 1022 15.08 12.14 -21.72
C GLU A 1022 16.25 11.34 -21.16
N VAL A 1023 16.09 10.77 -19.97
CA VAL A 1023 17.02 9.78 -19.42
C VAL A 1023 16.43 8.40 -19.65
N GLY A 1024 17.21 7.50 -20.25
CA GLY A 1024 16.84 6.10 -20.41
C GLY A 1024 17.93 5.18 -19.92
N SER A 1025 17.56 4.02 -19.40
CA SER A 1025 18.52 2.97 -19.04
C SER A 1025 19.08 2.31 -20.30
N GLY A 1026 20.41 2.23 -20.40
CA GLY A 1026 21.13 1.52 -21.45
C GLY A 1026 21.27 0.03 -21.15
N LYS A 1027 21.97 -0.71 -22.04
CA LYS A 1027 22.48 -2.05 -21.73
C LYS A 1027 23.92 -1.90 -21.21
N ALA A 1028 24.23 -2.58 -20.11
CA ALA A 1028 25.52 -2.56 -19.39
C ALA A 1028 25.83 -1.25 -18.63
N ASP A 1029 25.55 -1.21 -17.32
CA ASP A 1029 25.96 -0.23 -16.29
C ASP A 1029 26.04 1.27 -16.67
N ARG A 1030 25.28 1.69 -17.68
CA ARG A 1030 25.26 3.06 -18.19
C ARG A 1030 23.86 3.53 -18.54
N ASP A 1031 23.59 4.79 -18.25
CA ASP A 1031 22.40 5.52 -18.65
C ASP A 1031 22.69 6.33 -19.93
N HIS A 1032 21.62 6.65 -20.66
CA HIS A 1032 21.69 7.51 -21.84
C HIS A 1032 20.89 8.78 -21.58
N VAL A 1033 21.57 9.93 -21.66
CA VAL A 1033 20.93 11.26 -21.60
C VAL A 1033 20.74 11.75 -23.02
N LYS A 1034 19.49 11.85 -23.46
CA LYS A 1034 19.12 12.42 -24.78
C LYS A 1034 18.75 13.87 -24.62
N ILE A 1035 19.42 14.77 -25.34
CA ILE A 1035 19.16 16.21 -25.36
C ILE A 1035 18.75 16.61 -26.78
N TYR A 1036 17.70 17.42 -26.91
CA TYR A 1036 17.09 17.80 -28.19
C TYR A 1036 17.29 19.29 -28.46
N PHE A 1037 17.76 19.65 -29.66
CA PHE A 1037 18.06 21.02 -30.08
C PHE A 1037 17.28 21.40 -31.35
N ARG A 1038 16.70 22.61 -31.37
CA ARG A 1038 16.00 23.17 -32.52
C ARG A 1038 16.57 24.52 -32.97
N SER A 1039 16.99 25.37 -32.05
CA SER A 1039 17.70 26.62 -32.34
C SER A 1039 19.13 26.57 -31.79
N VAL A 1040 19.96 27.53 -32.20
CA VAL A 1040 21.33 27.68 -31.69
C VAL A 1040 21.31 28.05 -30.20
N GLU A 1041 20.31 28.81 -29.75
CA GLU A 1041 20.11 29.16 -28.33
C GLU A 1041 19.95 27.94 -27.44
N ASP A 1042 19.36 26.84 -27.94
CA ASP A 1042 19.19 25.59 -27.19
C ASP A 1042 20.54 24.94 -26.82
N ILE A 1043 21.62 25.22 -27.57
CA ILE A 1043 22.98 24.70 -27.28
C ILE A 1043 23.61 25.47 -26.13
N TYR A 1044 23.33 26.77 -26.05
CA TYR A 1044 23.85 27.66 -25.01
C TYR A 1044 22.91 27.78 -23.79
N SER A 1045 21.71 27.20 -23.86
CA SER A 1045 20.77 27.11 -22.75
C SER A 1045 21.17 25.99 -21.80
N GLY A 1046 21.41 26.35 -20.53
CA GLY A 1046 22.00 25.45 -19.54
C GLY A 1046 23.46 25.17 -19.91
N ASP A 1047 24.35 25.13 -18.92
CA ASP A 1047 25.80 24.99 -19.15
C ASP A 1047 26.16 23.59 -19.73
N LEU A 1048 25.90 23.41 -21.03
CA LEU A 1048 26.07 22.17 -21.79
C LEU A 1048 27.54 21.81 -21.89
N GLU A 1049 28.42 22.81 -22.04
CA GLU A 1049 29.86 22.59 -22.07
C GLU A 1049 30.35 22.00 -20.75
N SER A 1050 29.99 22.61 -19.62
CA SER A 1050 30.35 22.08 -18.30
C SER A 1050 29.78 20.69 -18.06
N PHE A 1051 28.51 20.46 -18.42
CA PHE A 1051 27.90 19.13 -18.33
C PHE A 1051 28.67 18.07 -19.14
N LEU A 1052 29.05 18.38 -20.38
CA LEU A 1052 29.82 17.46 -21.21
C LEU A 1052 31.24 17.23 -20.64
N ARG A 1053 31.89 18.25 -20.08
CA ARG A 1053 33.19 18.08 -19.39
C ARG A 1053 33.09 17.17 -18.18
N GLU A 1054 32.08 17.37 -17.32
CA GLU A 1054 31.81 16.49 -16.17
C GLU A 1054 31.61 15.03 -16.62
N GLN A 1055 30.78 14.80 -17.65
CA GLN A 1055 30.55 13.44 -18.16
C GLN A 1055 31.79 12.83 -18.83
N MET A 1056 32.68 13.66 -19.38
CA MET A 1056 33.97 13.22 -19.93
C MET A 1056 34.94 12.80 -18.82
N GLU A 1057 35.04 13.58 -17.74
CA GLU A 1057 35.90 13.25 -16.58
C GLU A 1057 35.44 11.97 -15.87
N LEU A 1058 34.13 11.72 -15.82
CA LEU A 1058 33.58 10.48 -15.26
C LEU A 1058 33.83 9.24 -16.15
N GLU A 1059 34.22 9.42 -17.42
CA GLU A 1059 34.52 8.33 -18.35
C GLU A 1059 36.01 7.97 -18.41
N GLN A 1060 36.90 8.91 -18.05
CA GLN A 1060 38.35 8.68 -17.89
C GLN A 1060 38.66 7.96 -16.58
#